data_AF-A0A929C928-F1
#
_entry.id   AF-A0A929C928-F1
#
_cell.length_a   1.000
_cell.length_b   1.000
_cell.length_c   1.000
_cell.angle_alpha   90.00
_cell.angle_beta   90.00
_cell.angle_gamma   90.00
#
_symmetry.space_group_name_H-M   'P 1'
#
loop_
_entity.id
_entity.type
_entity.pdbx_description
1 polymer ?
#
loop_
_entity_poly.entity_id
_entity_poly.type
_entity_poly.pdbx_seq_one_letter_code
_entity_poly.pdbx_strand_id
1 'polypeptide(L)'
;MTIFRISKLIFSLLFLLIFFSGIAQTTEESYKDAIESADKYFDSKDFIKAKTSYQYASRLKPDEQYPKDKINEVLELLRSQVSQNNLYAETIINADNLFEENKYNNSLTEYQNALKIFPDRQYPKDRISEINKILADEQANFDAYNQAILNGNNFFKDKDYENAKIEFQIALSLISGREYPKQKIDKINLLLAELEEKQEQYDEVIANAEKYLQRNNYKKAKIEYEKASIILPDKKFPKDKIAELNSIIEKQENYDKLIDEADNLYIVRDFNNSKEKYFEAAKIFPDDRYPKDMIEKINLALANKATTDKEDYNNAIANGDRYFSEGEYTNAKNEFEFASRLKPDEQYPKDKISEINIILEKLVAQKTINENYLSSIERADNYFDKKNYVEASKEYQNAIKINADEQYPKNRIEEINNILTAIVKQKAVEEKYEKAIADADNLFVLNKYEEAKIEYQNAISLKNDEQYPINKIKKIDIILAEIAEQKILQDRFNDAIAIADSLFFLKEYELAKTKYADAGKIKPGESFPNKKINEINNILLKIEKEKQKAYELAIVKGDNFFNEEHYEKAQIAFQTAVNIKPDEQYPKEKILKLNSIIAQIQKARQQAYDIAIADADKFYSSKIYDKAIQSYLIAAENKTDETYPIDMINKITKIISENVIVDINKEQIIIPENTEQKFSFEPIPVKKRKSNYILLKAKNTVDRNFKVILNYGKDNSKSGGTIIKIPVSNEVKDYIIRIGAQYKWFSEDNNWLSLYPEGGEIEVSLIQISKGD
;
A
#
# COMPACT_ATOMS: atom_id res chain seq x y z
N MET A 1 45.87 -28.78 -16.99
CA MET A 1 47.26 -28.30 -16.76
C MET A 1 47.33 -27.96 -15.28
N THR A 2 48.15 -28.52 -14.38
CA THR A 2 49.48 -29.15 -14.43
C THR A 2 49.64 -29.87 -13.05
N ILE A 3 49.62 -31.20 -12.95
CA ILE A 3 50.73 -32.16 -12.69
C ILE A 3 51.74 -31.78 -11.58
N PHE A 4 52.08 -32.79 -10.74
CA PHE A 4 53.10 -32.96 -9.65
C PHE A 4 52.50 -32.91 -8.21
N ARG A 5 52.62 -33.87 -7.28
CA ARG A 5 53.41 -35.12 -7.05
C ARG A 5 52.69 -35.94 -5.95
N ILE A 6 52.25 -37.19 -6.17
CA ILE A 6 52.89 -38.49 -5.82
C ILE A 6 53.72 -38.53 -4.52
N SER A 7 53.25 -39.31 -3.53
CA SER A 7 54.08 -40.24 -2.75
C SER A 7 53.24 -41.41 -2.18
N LYS A 8 53.49 -42.62 -2.72
CA LYS A 8 53.58 -43.98 -2.12
C LYS A 8 52.82 -44.24 -0.78
N LEU A 9 52.05 -45.32 -0.59
CA LEU A 9 52.37 -46.73 -0.84
C LEU A 9 51.09 -47.55 -1.12
N ILE A 10 51.09 -48.29 -2.24
CA ILE A 10 50.33 -49.53 -2.42
C ILE A 10 51.38 -50.55 -2.89
N PHE A 11 51.27 -51.78 -2.35
CA PHE A 11 51.87 -53.07 -2.75
C PHE A 11 52.99 -53.68 -1.90
N SER A 12 52.85 -55.01 -1.73
CA SER A 12 53.68 -56.03 -1.03
C SER A 12 53.24 -56.30 0.42
N LEU A 13 52.84 -57.50 0.86
CA LEU A 13 53.20 -58.85 0.42
C LEU A 13 52.16 -59.87 0.93
N LEU A 14 51.85 -60.86 0.10
CA LEU A 14 51.20 -62.12 0.45
C LEU A 14 52.30 -63.09 0.94
N PHE A 15 52.26 -63.63 2.17
CA PHE A 15 52.95 -64.89 2.51
C PHE A 15 52.43 -65.56 3.81
N LEU A 16 51.87 -66.77 3.62
CA LEU A 16 51.96 -68.03 4.39
C LEU A 16 51.75 -68.11 5.93
N LEU A 17 50.59 -68.69 6.28
CA LEU A 17 50.31 -69.83 7.20
C LEU A 17 51.22 -70.16 8.41
N ILE A 18 50.52 -70.29 9.56
CA ILE A 18 50.79 -71.03 10.82
C ILE A 18 51.51 -70.25 11.93
N PHE A 19 50.73 -69.69 12.86
CA PHE A 19 50.90 -69.84 14.33
C PHE A 19 49.58 -69.42 15.03
N PHE A 20 48.75 -70.40 15.37
CA PHE A 20 47.50 -70.22 16.12
C PHE A 20 47.83 -70.05 17.62
N SER A 21 48.14 -68.81 18.03
CA SER A 21 48.06 -68.33 19.43
C SER A 21 48.54 -66.87 19.64
N GLY A 22 49.01 -66.17 18.59
CA GLY A 22 49.45 -64.76 18.69
C GLY A 22 48.57 -63.70 18.01
N ILE A 23 47.64 -64.12 17.13
CA ILE A 23 46.86 -63.19 16.28
C ILE A 23 45.77 -62.45 17.09
N ALA A 24 45.20 -63.10 18.10
CA ALA A 24 44.11 -62.54 18.91
C ALA A 24 44.53 -61.29 19.70
N GLN A 25 45.79 -61.22 20.14
CA GLN A 25 46.29 -60.10 20.95
C GLN A 25 46.55 -58.85 20.09
N THR A 26 47.05 -59.03 18.86
CA THR A 26 47.25 -57.94 17.88
C THR A 26 45.95 -57.39 17.29
N THR A 27 44.90 -58.22 17.18
CA THR A 27 43.58 -57.78 16.69
C THR A 27 42.80 -56.96 17.72
N GLU A 28 43.01 -57.20 19.02
CA GLU A 28 42.34 -56.45 20.10
C GLU A 28 42.87 -55.02 20.20
N GLU A 29 44.20 -54.85 20.16
CA GLU A 29 44.87 -53.55 20.24
C GLU A 29 44.56 -52.70 19.00
N SER A 30 44.65 -53.31 17.81
CA SER A 30 44.28 -52.65 16.55
C SER A 30 42.81 -52.22 16.50
N TYR A 31 41.90 -52.96 17.14
CA TYR A 31 40.49 -52.60 17.24
C TYR A 31 40.27 -51.37 18.13
N LYS A 32 40.93 -51.32 19.29
CA LYS A 32 40.84 -50.18 20.20
C LYS A 32 41.37 -48.89 19.56
N ASP A 33 42.52 -48.96 18.91
CA ASP A 33 43.12 -47.81 18.21
C ASP A 33 42.21 -47.29 17.07
N ALA A 34 41.56 -48.22 16.36
CA ALA A 34 40.61 -47.90 15.30
C ALA A 34 39.35 -47.21 15.84
N ILE A 35 38.82 -47.67 16.99
CA ILE A 35 37.68 -47.03 17.66
C ILE A 35 38.05 -45.65 18.19
N GLU A 36 39.19 -45.50 18.88
CA GLU A 36 39.63 -44.21 19.42
C GLU A 36 39.83 -43.17 18.31
N SER A 37 40.42 -43.58 17.20
CA SER A 37 40.57 -42.72 16.01
C SER A 37 39.20 -42.37 15.40
N ALA A 38 38.29 -43.35 15.32
CA ALA A 38 36.95 -43.14 14.77
C ALA A 38 36.12 -42.17 15.62
N ASP A 39 36.12 -42.34 16.94
CA ASP A 39 35.44 -41.46 17.90
C ASP A 39 36.02 -40.04 17.83
N LYS A 40 37.35 -39.90 17.75
CA LYS A 40 37.98 -38.59 17.56
C LYS A 40 37.55 -37.89 16.27
N TYR A 41 37.47 -38.64 15.16
CA TYR A 41 36.96 -38.08 13.91
C TYR A 41 35.47 -37.73 14.00
N PHE A 42 34.69 -38.55 14.70
CA PHE A 42 33.26 -38.30 14.96
C PHE A 42 33.05 -37.00 15.74
N ASP A 43 33.79 -36.80 16.83
CA ASP A 43 33.73 -35.60 17.68
C ASP A 43 34.16 -34.35 16.93
N SER A 44 35.16 -34.49 16.04
CA SER A 44 35.59 -33.41 15.13
C SER A 44 34.63 -33.15 13.96
N LYS A 45 33.53 -33.92 13.86
CA LYS A 45 32.54 -33.90 12.77
C LYS A 45 33.12 -34.24 11.39
N ASP A 46 34.29 -34.87 11.33
CA ASP A 46 34.85 -35.44 10.10
C ASP A 46 34.20 -36.81 9.86
N PHE A 47 32.91 -36.77 9.54
CA PHE A 47 32.05 -37.96 9.46
C PHE A 47 32.51 -38.96 8.38
N ILE A 48 33.23 -38.51 7.35
CA ILE A 48 33.80 -39.40 6.33
C ILE A 48 34.97 -40.21 6.89
N LYS A 49 35.89 -39.57 7.63
CA LYS A 49 36.99 -40.27 8.29
C LYS A 49 36.49 -41.13 9.45
N ALA A 50 35.49 -40.66 10.20
CA ALA A 50 34.83 -41.42 11.25
C ALA A 50 34.22 -42.71 10.69
N LYS A 51 33.41 -42.62 9.62
CA LYS A 51 32.82 -43.78 8.93
C LYS A 51 33.88 -44.80 8.51
N THR A 52 34.94 -44.33 7.87
CA THR A 52 36.02 -45.20 7.36
C THR A 52 36.72 -45.93 8.51
N SER A 53 36.94 -45.24 9.63
CA SER A 53 37.59 -45.78 10.82
C SER A 53 36.70 -46.77 11.57
N TYR A 54 35.40 -46.49 11.74
CA TYR A 54 34.45 -47.46 12.29
C TYR A 54 34.25 -48.68 11.39
N GLN A 55 34.25 -48.51 10.06
CA GLN A 55 34.20 -49.64 9.11
C GLN A 55 35.43 -50.53 9.22
N TYR A 56 36.60 -49.94 9.44
CA TYR A 56 37.82 -50.68 9.72
C TYR A 56 37.72 -51.43 11.06
N ALA A 57 37.25 -50.78 12.13
CA ALA A 57 37.02 -51.42 13.42
C ALA A 57 36.01 -52.59 13.33
N SER A 58 34.90 -52.42 12.58
CA SER A 58 33.91 -53.47 12.35
C SER A 58 34.45 -54.65 11.53
N ARG A 59 35.46 -54.44 10.68
CA ARG A 59 36.15 -55.55 9.97
C ARG A 59 37.12 -56.30 10.87
N LEU A 60 37.77 -55.61 11.81
CA LEU A 60 38.67 -56.22 12.80
C LEU A 60 37.90 -57.09 13.78
N LYS A 61 36.69 -56.67 14.17
CA LYS A 61 35.76 -57.45 14.99
C LYS A 61 34.34 -57.43 14.43
N PRO A 62 33.97 -58.41 13.60
CA PRO A 62 32.65 -58.47 12.96
C PRO A 62 31.48 -58.67 13.93
N ASP A 63 31.71 -59.25 15.11
CA ASP A 63 30.66 -59.55 16.08
C ASP A 63 30.32 -58.35 16.99
N GLU A 64 31.16 -57.31 17.02
CA GLU A 64 30.97 -56.12 17.85
C GLU A 64 29.86 -55.20 17.32
N GLN A 65 29.00 -54.74 18.21
CA GLN A 65 27.83 -53.94 17.86
C GLN A 65 28.14 -52.43 17.81
N TYR A 66 29.02 -51.94 18.69
CA TYR A 66 29.35 -50.52 18.83
C TYR A 66 29.76 -49.83 17.50
N PRO A 67 30.76 -50.33 16.73
CA PRO A 67 31.12 -49.71 15.46
C PRO A 67 30.01 -49.83 14.41
N LYS A 68 29.13 -50.84 14.45
CA LYS A 68 27.98 -50.94 13.54
C LYS A 68 26.95 -49.86 13.83
N ASP A 69 26.62 -49.66 15.10
CA ASP A 69 25.69 -48.60 15.54
C ASP A 69 26.26 -47.21 15.20
N LYS A 70 27.56 -46.99 15.45
CA LYS A 70 28.24 -45.75 15.07
C LYS A 70 28.32 -45.52 13.57
N ILE A 71 28.51 -46.57 12.75
CA ILE A 71 28.42 -46.43 11.29
C ILE A 71 27.01 -45.97 10.87
N ASN A 72 25.96 -46.51 11.48
CA ASN A 72 24.58 -46.10 11.19
C ASN A 72 24.34 -44.65 11.60
N GLU A 73 24.75 -44.24 12.80
CA GLU A 73 24.67 -42.86 13.29
C GLU A 73 25.42 -41.88 12.36
N VAL A 74 26.66 -42.22 11.96
CA VAL A 74 27.46 -41.45 11.01
C VAL A 74 26.79 -41.37 9.63
N LEU A 75 26.17 -42.46 9.16
CA LEU A 75 25.44 -42.48 7.89
C LEU A 75 24.19 -41.59 7.94
N GLU A 76 23.47 -41.56 9.06
CA GLU A 76 22.34 -40.65 9.26
C GLU A 76 22.78 -39.19 9.29
N LEU A 77 23.87 -38.87 10.00
CA LEU A 77 24.45 -37.53 10.04
C LEU A 77 24.94 -37.07 8.66
N LEU A 78 25.63 -37.94 7.90
CA LEU A 78 26.05 -37.65 6.53
C LEU A 78 24.86 -37.45 5.59
N ARG A 79 23.82 -38.27 5.70
CA ARG A 79 22.57 -38.11 4.92
C ARG A 79 21.90 -36.79 5.27
N SER A 80 21.79 -36.46 6.55
CA SER A 80 21.25 -35.18 7.02
C SER A 80 22.05 -33.99 6.48
N GLN A 81 23.38 -34.05 6.54
CA GLN A 81 24.25 -33.00 6.02
C GLN A 81 24.16 -32.82 4.51
N VAL A 82 24.08 -33.92 3.75
CA VAL A 82 23.83 -33.87 2.30
C VAL A 82 22.46 -33.29 1.99
N SER A 83 21.41 -33.71 2.71
CA SER A 83 20.06 -33.15 2.55
C SER A 83 20.01 -31.65 2.87
N GLN A 84 20.68 -31.19 3.93
CA GLN A 84 20.77 -29.76 4.27
C GLN A 84 21.56 -28.97 3.21
N ASN A 85 22.64 -29.53 2.68
CA ASN A 85 23.42 -28.91 1.59
C ASN A 85 22.61 -28.82 0.30
N ASN A 86 21.84 -29.86 -0.06
CA ASN A 86 20.97 -29.84 -1.23
C ASN A 86 19.84 -28.83 -1.07
N LEU A 87 19.18 -28.82 0.10
CA LEU A 87 18.14 -27.87 0.42
C LEU A 87 18.68 -26.42 0.34
N TYR A 88 19.86 -26.17 0.92
CA TYR A 88 20.51 -24.87 0.80
C TYR A 88 20.76 -24.48 -0.66
N ALA A 89 21.34 -25.38 -1.47
CA ALA A 89 21.61 -25.10 -2.88
C ALA A 89 20.33 -24.79 -3.66
N GLU A 90 19.25 -25.53 -3.43
CA GLU A 90 17.94 -25.29 -4.04
C GLU A 90 17.35 -23.94 -3.62
N THR A 91 17.41 -23.61 -2.32
CA THR A 91 16.96 -22.31 -1.80
C THR A 91 17.75 -21.15 -2.40
N ILE A 92 19.06 -21.30 -2.59
CA ILE A 92 19.89 -20.28 -3.25
C ILE A 92 19.49 -20.10 -4.71
N ILE A 93 19.34 -21.18 -5.47
CA ILE A 93 18.91 -21.11 -6.87
C ILE A 93 17.56 -20.40 -6.99
N ASN A 94 16.61 -20.74 -6.12
CA ASN A 94 15.30 -20.08 -6.09
C ASN A 94 15.44 -18.57 -5.75
N ALA A 95 16.25 -18.23 -4.75
CA ALA A 95 16.51 -16.85 -4.36
C ALA A 95 17.16 -16.03 -5.50
N ASP A 96 18.13 -16.61 -6.19
CA ASP A 96 18.83 -16.03 -7.34
C ASP A 96 17.83 -15.79 -8.50
N ASN A 97 17.02 -16.79 -8.86
CA ASN A 97 16.01 -16.66 -9.91
C ASN A 97 15.01 -15.53 -9.59
N LEU A 98 14.52 -15.47 -8.36
CA LEU A 98 13.61 -14.40 -7.92
C LEU A 98 14.29 -13.02 -7.95
N PHE A 99 15.59 -12.96 -7.66
CA PHE A 99 16.37 -11.73 -7.76
C PHE A 99 16.47 -11.26 -9.22
N GLU A 100 16.80 -12.16 -10.14
CA GLU A 100 16.89 -11.87 -11.59
C GLU A 100 15.54 -11.44 -12.18
N GLU A 101 14.43 -11.96 -11.64
CA GLU A 101 13.07 -11.54 -11.97
C GLU A 101 12.65 -10.19 -11.34
N ASN A 102 13.53 -9.51 -10.62
CA ASN A 102 13.27 -8.30 -9.82
C ASN A 102 12.20 -8.51 -8.71
N LYS A 103 11.94 -9.74 -8.30
CA LYS A 103 11.04 -10.08 -7.18
C LYS A 103 11.78 -9.98 -5.86
N TYR A 104 12.32 -8.80 -5.57
CA TYR A 104 13.27 -8.56 -4.49
C TYR A 104 12.77 -8.99 -3.10
N ASN A 105 11.49 -8.75 -2.76
CA ASN A 105 10.92 -9.19 -1.48
C ASN A 105 10.85 -10.72 -1.34
N ASN A 106 10.53 -11.43 -2.43
CA ASN A 106 10.48 -12.89 -2.44
C ASN A 106 11.90 -13.47 -2.38
N SER A 107 12.82 -12.88 -3.16
CA SER A 107 14.24 -13.22 -3.14
C SER A 107 14.86 -13.04 -1.74
N LEU A 108 14.56 -11.91 -1.07
CA LEU A 108 14.99 -11.63 0.30
C LEU A 108 14.55 -12.73 1.28
N THR A 109 13.30 -13.18 1.15
CA THR A 109 12.73 -14.26 1.99
C THR A 109 13.49 -15.56 1.78
N GLU A 110 13.79 -15.92 0.53
CA GLU A 110 14.53 -17.14 0.22
C GLU A 110 15.99 -17.07 0.69
N TYR A 111 16.68 -15.94 0.54
CA TYR A 111 18.02 -15.78 1.13
C TYR A 111 18.02 -15.84 2.66
N GLN A 112 17.00 -15.29 3.32
CA GLN A 112 16.82 -15.45 4.77
C GLN A 112 16.58 -16.92 5.15
N ASN A 113 15.80 -17.67 4.37
CA ASN A 113 15.60 -19.10 4.55
C ASN A 113 16.93 -19.86 4.37
N ALA A 114 17.76 -19.49 3.40
CA ALA A 114 19.09 -20.07 3.21
C ALA A 114 20.00 -19.84 4.44
N LEU A 115 19.90 -18.68 5.11
CA LEU A 115 20.61 -18.41 6.36
C LEU A 115 20.04 -19.15 7.58
N LYS A 116 18.77 -19.58 7.57
CA LYS A 116 18.24 -20.48 8.60
C LYS A 116 18.88 -21.87 8.51
N ILE A 117 19.24 -22.31 7.30
CA ILE A 117 19.93 -23.59 7.06
C ILE A 117 21.42 -23.45 7.45
N PHE A 118 22.09 -22.41 6.95
CA PHE A 118 23.50 -22.13 7.28
C PHE A 118 23.73 -20.63 7.62
N PRO A 119 23.68 -20.25 8.91
CA PRO A 119 23.76 -18.85 9.35
C PRO A 119 25.09 -18.15 9.01
N ASP A 120 26.17 -18.90 8.83
CA ASP A 120 27.51 -18.36 8.62
C ASP A 120 27.84 -18.08 7.15
N ARG A 121 26.94 -18.40 6.21
CA ARG A 121 27.21 -18.22 4.77
C ARG A 121 27.22 -16.74 4.41
N GLN A 122 28.31 -16.30 3.77
CA GLN A 122 28.49 -14.91 3.40
C GLN A 122 27.64 -14.51 2.18
N TYR A 123 27.54 -15.38 1.18
CA TYR A 123 26.81 -15.08 -0.07
C TYR A 123 25.36 -14.59 0.15
N PRO A 124 24.51 -15.27 0.96
CA PRO A 124 23.16 -14.76 1.22
C PRO A 124 23.15 -13.45 2.00
N LYS A 125 24.13 -13.22 2.90
CA LYS A 125 24.25 -11.95 3.65
C LYS A 125 24.53 -10.79 2.71
N ASP A 126 25.45 -10.97 1.77
CA ASP A 126 25.78 -9.95 0.77
C ASP A 126 24.57 -9.64 -0.12
N ARG A 127 23.87 -10.67 -0.59
CA ARG A 127 22.63 -10.52 -1.39
C ARG A 127 21.51 -9.85 -0.63
N ILE A 128 21.29 -10.18 0.63
CA ILE A 128 20.33 -9.49 1.51
C ILE A 128 20.68 -8.01 1.63
N SER A 129 21.97 -7.68 1.82
CA SER A 129 22.41 -6.29 1.91
C SER A 129 22.18 -5.53 0.61
N GLU A 130 22.43 -6.16 -0.54
CA GLU A 130 22.18 -5.60 -1.87
C GLU A 130 20.68 -5.36 -2.09
N ILE A 131 19.84 -6.35 -1.83
CA ILE A 131 18.37 -6.24 -1.93
C ILE A 131 17.85 -5.13 -1.03
N ASN A 132 18.29 -5.07 0.22
CA ASN A 132 17.84 -4.02 1.15
C ASN A 132 18.20 -2.63 0.64
N LYS A 133 19.35 -2.46 -0.02
CA LYS A 133 19.72 -1.21 -0.65
C LYS A 133 18.80 -0.87 -1.83
N ILE A 134 18.52 -1.84 -2.71
CA ILE A 134 17.59 -1.66 -3.84
C ILE A 134 16.20 -1.25 -3.33
N LEU A 135 15.66 -1.97 -2.34
CA LEU A 135 14.35 -1.68 -1.76
C LEU A 135 14.31 -0.31 -1.07
N ALA A 136 15.41 0.10 -0.42
CA ALA A 136 15.52 1.43 0.17
C ALA A 136 15.54 2.53 -0.90
N ASP A 137 16.28 2.32 -1.99
CA ASP A 137 16.35 3.25 -3.12
C ASP A 137 14.99 3.33 -3.86
N GLU A 138 14.30 2.21 -4.06
CA GLU A 138 12.93 2.17 -4.61
C GLU A 138 11.93 2.93 -3.73
N GLN A 139 12.00 2.72 -2.41
CA GLN A 139 11.15 3.41 -1.44
C GLN A 139 11.46 4.92 -1.42
N ALA A 140 12.74 5.31 -1.45
CA ALA A 140 13.14 6.72 -1.53
C ALA A 140 12.65 7.40 -2.82
N ASN A 141 12.73 6.72 -3.96
CA ASN A 141 12.18 7.20 -5.22
C ASN A 141 10.65 7.33 -5.17
N PHE A 142 9.96 6.38 -4.53
CA PHE A 142 8.53 6.45 -4.31
C PHE A 142 8.11 7.61 -3.40
N ASP A 143 8.87 7.87 -2.33
CA ASP A 143 8.61 8.99 -1.43
C ASP A 143 8.90 10.33 -2.10
N ALA A 144 10.00 10.44 -2.85
CA ALA A 144 10.31 11.62 -3.65
C ALA A 144 9.23 11.89 -4.73
N TYR A 145 8.70 10.83 -5.37
CA TYR A 145 7.59 10.94 -6.30
C TYR A 145 6.37 11.56 -5.62
N ASN A 146 5.97 11.03 -4.45
CA ASN A 146 4.81 11.54 -3.72
C ASN A 146 5.00 13.00 -3.29
N GLN A 147 6.22 13.38 -2.90
CA GLN A 147 6.54 14.75 -2.55
C GLN A 147 6.44 15.69 -3.76
N ALA A 148 6.96 15.28 -4.92
CA ALA A 148 6.85 16.05 -6.15
C ALA A 148 5.38 16.23 -6.58
N ILE A 149 4.55 15.19 -6.45
CA ILE A 149 3.09 15.30 -6.67
C ILE A 149 2.46 16.32 -5.71
N LEU A 150 2.82 16.29 -4.42
CA LEU A 150 2.29 17.23 -3.43
C LEU A 150 2.70 18.67 -3.75
N ASN A 151 3.98 18.91 -4.04
CA ASN A 151 4.49 20.23 -4.41
C ASN A 151 3.81 20.75 -5.68
N GLY A 152 3.75 19.92 -6.73
CA GLY A 152 3.10 20.26 -7.99
C GLY A 152 1.64 20.65 -7.81
N ASN A 153 0.91 19.94 -6.95
CA ASN A 153 -0.47 20.29 -6.61
C ASN A 153 -0.61 21.61 -5.85
N ASN A 154 0.32 21.91 -4.93
CA ASN A 154 0.32 23.17 -4.22
C ASN A 154 0.60 24.35 -5.16
N PHE A 155 1.65 24.27 -5.99
CA PHE A 155 1.92 25.30 -7.01
C PHE A 155 0.76 25.47 -8.00
N PHE A 156 0.14 24.37 -8.41
CA PHE A 156 -1.03 24.43 -9.30
C PHE A 156 -2.19 25.19 -8.67
N LYS A 157 -2.46 24.95 -7.38
CA LYS A 157 -3.50 25.64 -6.61
C LYS A 157 -3.19 27.14 -6.48
N ASP A 158 -1.93 27.48 -6.28
CA ASP A 158 -1.45 28.86 -6.17
C ASP A 158 -1.35 29.57 -7.54
N LYS A 159 -1.72 28.88 -8.62
CA LYS A 159 -1.63 29.33 -10.03
C LYS A 159 -0.20 29.60 -10.51
N ASP A 160 0.78 29.05 -9.81
CA ASP A 160 2.18 29.03 -10.24
C ASP A 160 2.39 27.84 -11.19
N TYR A 161 1.85 27.98 -12.40
CA TYR A 161 1.75 26.89 -13.36
C TYR A 161 3.11 26.36 -13.83
N GLU A 162 4.13 27.21 -13.93
CA GLU A 162 5.47 26.79 -14.35
C GLU A 162 6.15 25.91 -13.31
N ASN A 163 6.13 26.31 -12.03
CA ASN A 163 6.69 25.48 -10.96
C ASN A 163 5.88 24.19 -10.76
N ALA A 164 4.55 24.25 -10.92
CA ALA A 164 3.70 23.07 -10.89
C ALA A 164 4.10 22.06 -11.97
N LYS A 165 4.35 22.52 -13.19
CA LYS A 165 4.75 21.68 -14.33
C LYS A 165 6.09 21.00 -14.06
N ILE A 166 7.08 21.73 -13.54
CA ILE A 166 8.40 21.20 -13.19
C ILE A 166 8.26 20.06 -12.16
N GLU A 167 7.48 20.25 -11.10
CA GLU A 167 7.28 19.22 -10.07
C GLU A 167 6.58 17.97 -10.62
N PHE A 168 5.58 18.12 -11.49
CA PHE A 168 4.97 16.96 -12.16
C PHE A 168 5.92 16.27 -13.15
N GLN A 169 6.84 17.01 -13.79
CA GLN A 169 7.90 16.42 -14.62
C GLN A 169 8.92 15.64 -13.77
N ILE A 170 9.27 16.16 -12.59
CA ILE A 170 10.10 15.45 -11.60
C ILE A 170 9.40 14.16 -11.16
N ALA A 171 8.09 14.20 -10.90
CA ALA A 171 7.34 12.99 -10.58
C ALA A 171 7.42 11.97 -11.73
N LEU A 172 7.27 12.39 -13.00
CA LEU A 172 7.40 11.49 -14.15
C LEU A 172 8.82 10.95 -14.38
N SER A 173 9.86 11.71 -14.00
CA SER A 173 11.26 11.24 -14.13
C SER A 173 11.61 10.22 -13.05
N LEU A 174 11.03 10.33 -11.85
CA LEU A 174 11.18 9.37 -10.77
C LEU A 174 10.39 8.08 -11.05
N ILE A 175 9.16 8.21 -11.55
CA ILE A 175 8.32 7.06 -11.92
C ILE A 175 7.59 7.33 -13.24
N SER A 176 8.16 6.78 -14.31
CA SER A 176 7.63 6.94 -15.67
C SER A 176 6.27 6.25 -15.87
N GLY A 177 5.44 6.79 -16.76
CA GLY A 177 4.18 6.17 -17.18
C GLY A 177 2.99 6.40 -16.23
N ARG A 178 3.12 7.29 -15.23
CA ARG A 178 2.01 7.69 -14.36
C ARG A 178 1.11 8.70 -15.08
N GLU A 179 -0.17 8.35 -15.21
CA GLU A 179 -1.14 9.19 -15.93
C GLU A 179 -1.46 10.49 -15.20
N TYR A 180 -1.60 10.48 -13.88
CA TYR A 180 -1.90 11.69 -13.10
C TYR A 180 -0.97 12.91 -13.38
N PRO A 181 0.36 12.84 -13.16
CA PRO A 181 1.24 13.98 -13.41
C PRO A 181 1.28 14.37 -14.89
N LYS A 182 1.13 13.41 -15.82
CA LYS A 182 1.04 13.67 -17.25
C LYS A 182 -0.21 14.51 -17.59
N GLN A 183 -1.38 14.11 -17.09
CA GLN A 183 -2.62 14.86 -17.28
C GLN A 183 -2.56 16.26 -16.66
N LYS A 184 -1.91 16.39 -15.50
CA LYS A 184 -1.67 17.71 -14.90
C LYS A 184 -0.78 18.58 -15.77
N ILE A 185 0.29 18.05 -16.35
CA ILE A 185 1.15 18.78 -17.29
C ILE A 185 0.34 19.22 -18.52
N ASP A 186 -0.49 18.34 -19.09
CA ASP A 186 -1.35 18.69 -20.25
C ASP A 186 -2.33 19.81 -19.91
N LYS A 187 -2.97 19.73 -18.73
CA LYS A 187 -3.86 20.78 -18.21
C LYS A 187 -3.13 22.10 -17.99
N ILE A 188 -1.92 22.05 -17.44
CA ILE A 188 -1.07 23.23 -17.25
C ILE A 188 -0.70 23.85 -18.59
N ASN A 189 -0.29 23.05 -19.58
CA ASN A 189 0.05 23.55 -20.91
C ASN A 189 -1.15 24.26 -21.56
N LEU A 190 -2.37 23.73 -21.39
CA LEU A 190 -3.59 24.38 -21.87
C LEU A 190 -3.85 25.72 -21.17
N LEU A 191 -3.66 25.79 -19.85
CA LEU A 191 -3.83 27.03 -19.07
C LEU A 191 -2.80 28.09 -19.44
N LEU A 192 -1.54 27.68 -19.63
CA LEU A 192 -0.47 28.57 -20.07
C LEU A 192 -0.76 29.12 -21.48
N ALA A 193 -1.21 28.27 -22.41
CA ALA A 193 -1.64 28.72 -23.73
C ALA A 193 -2.82 29.70 -23.68
N GLU A 194 -3.83 29.46 -22.83
CA GLU A 194 -4.95 30.39 -22.64
C GLU A 194 -4.49 31.75 -22.06
N LEU A 195 -3.50 31.74 -21.17
CA LEU A 195 -2.93 32.97 -20.60
C LEU A 195 -2.11 33.74 -21.65
N GLU A 196 -1.33 33.04 -22.47
CA GLU A 196 -0.54 33.61 -23.55
C GLU A 196 -1.45 34.25 -24.62
N GLU A 197 -2.50 33.55 -25.04
CA GLU A 197 -3.49 34.08 -25.99
C GLU A 197 -4.18 35.34 -25.46
N LYS A 198 -4.58 35.35 -24.17
CA LYS A 198 -5.15 36.56 -23.54
C LYS A 198 -4.16 37.70 -23.49
N GLN A 199 -2.88 37.41 -23.27
CA GLN A 199 -1.83 38.43 -23.27
C GLN A 199 -1.61 39.00 -24.67
N GLU A 200 -1.58 38.16 -25.72
CA GLU A 200 -1.49 38.61 -27.11
C GLU A 200 -2.68 39.48 -27.52
N GLN A 201 -3.92 39.04 -27.21
CA GLN A 201 -5.13 39.81 -27.46
C GLN A 201 -5.10 41.16 -26.73
N TYR A 202 -4.65 41.17 -25.48
CA TYR A 202 -4.46 42.40 -24.70
C TYR A 202 -3.45 43.33 -25.37
N ASP A 203 -2.30 42.83 -25.80
CA ASP A 203 -1.25 43.64 -26.43
C ASP A 203 -1.70 44.21 -27.77
N GLU A 204 -2.47 43.46 -28.57
CA GLU A 204 -3.06 43.92 -29.82
C GLU A 204 -4.02 45.10 -29.62
N VAL A 205 -4.99 44.97 -28.70
CA VAL A 205 -5.95 46.05 -28.46
C VAL A 205 -5.28 47.29 -27.84
N ILE A 206 -4.23 47.12 -27.03
CA ILE A 206 -3.42 48.24 -26.54
C ILE A 206 -2.73 48.94 -27.71
N ALA A 207 -2.08 48.20 -28.62
CA ALA A 207 -1.42 48.80 -29.79
C ALA A 207 -2.43 49.56 -30.69
N ASN A 208 -3.63 49.01 -30.87
CA ASN A 208 -4.72 49.69 -31.58
C ASN A 208 -5.19 50.96 -30.86
N ALA A 209 -5.34 50.92 -29.54
CA ALA A 209 -5.69 52.08 -28.72
C ALA A 209 -4.66 53.22 -28.89
N GLU A 210 -3.36 52.90 -28.79
CA GLU A 210 -2.26 53.85 -28.98
C GLU A 210 -2.25 54.45 -30.40
N LYS A 211 -2.54 53.65 -31.42
CA LYS A 211 -2.66 54.11 -32.81
C LYS A 211 -3.83 55.08 -33.01
N TYR A 212 -4.95 54.86 -32.33
CA TYR A 212 -6.08 55.81 -32.36
C TYR A 212 -5.76 57.09 -31.58
N LEU A 213 -5.07 56.99 -30.46
CA LEU A 213 -4.58 58.14 -29.69
C LEU A 213 -3.65 59.04 -30.52
N GLN A 214 -2.68 58.47 -31.23
CA GLN A 214 -1.77 59.23 -32.12
C GLN A 214 -2.50 59.99 -33.23
N ARG A 215 -3.71 59.53 -33.60
CA ARG A 215 -4.58 60.17 -34.60
C ARG A 215 -5.62 61.09 -33.97
N ASN A 216 -5.52 61.37 -32.67
CA ASN A 216 -6.48 62.12 -31.87
C ASN A 216 -7.92 61.55 -31.92
N ASN A 217 -8.07 60.25 -32.21
CA ASN A 217 -9.38 59.59 -32.23
C ASN A 217 -9.72 59.02 -30.85
N TYR A 218 -10.00 59.93 -29.91
CA TYR A 218 -10.14 59.62 -28.48
C TYR A 218 -11.26 58.61 -28.19
N LYS A 219 -12.41 58.70 -28.89
CA LYS A 219 -13.53 57.77 -28.72
C LYS A 219 -13.16 56.33 -29.12
N LYS A 220 -12.48 56.16 -30.27
CA LYS A 220 -12.03 54.83 -30.70
C LYS A 220 -10.92 54.28 -29.80
N ALA A 221 -9.99 55.12 -29.37
CA ALA A 221 -8.95 54.71 -28.42
C ALA A 221 -9.55 54.21 -27.09
N LYS A 222 -10.56 54.91 -26.57
CA LYS A 222 -11.26 54.51 -25.34
C LYS A 222 -11.88 53.12 -25.46
N ILE A 223 -12.58 52.84 -26.57
CA ILE A 223 -13.19 51.52 -26.82
C ILE A 223 -12.13 50.41 -26.81
N GLU A 224 -10.98 50.64 -27.43
CA GLU A 224 -9.90 49.63 -27.44
C GLU A 224 -9.30 49.42 -26.03
N TYR A 225 -9.13 50.48 -25.22
CA TYR A 225 -8.73 50.30 -23.81
C TYR A 225 -9.80 49.61 -22.96
N GLU A 226 -11.09 49.85 -23.22
CA GLU A 226 -12.19 49.14 -22.53
C GLU A 226 -12.14 47.64 -22.84
N LYS A 227 -11.89 47.26 -24.10
CA LYS A 227 -11.63 45.86 -24.48
C LYS A 227 -10.42 45.30 -23.73
N ALA A 228 -9.31 46.04 -23.67
CA ALA A 228 -8.11 45.63 -22.94
C ALA A 228 -8.41 45.37 -21.45
N SER A 229 -9.22 46.24 -20.83
CA SER A 229 -9.65 46.09 -19.43
C SER A 229 -10.61 44.92 -19.20
N ILE A 230 -11.28 44.41 -20.23
CA ILE A 230 -12.11 43.21 -20.15
C ILE A 230 -11.25 41.95 -20.28
N ILE A 231 -10.25 41.96 -21.18
CA ILE A 231 -9.36 40.82 -21.42
C ILE A 231 -8.48 40.54 -20.19
N LEU A 232 -7.83 41.57 -19.62
CA LEU A 232 -7.01 41.47 -18.41
C LEU A 232 -7.44 42.53 -17.37
N PRO A 233 -8.48 42.23 -16.54
CA PRO A 233 -9.08 43.21 -15.64
C PRO A 233 -8.17 43.67 -14.50
N ASP A 234 -7.14 42.91 -14.15
CA ASP A 234 -6.19 43.27 -13.11
C ASP A 234 -5.16 44.31 -13.56
N LYS A 235 -5.03 44.55 -14.88
CA LYS A 235 -4.11 45.55 -15.41
C LYS A 235 -4.66 46.95 -15.13
N LYS A 236 -3.85 47.76 -14.45
CA LYS A 236 -4.20 49.14 -14.11
C LYS A 236 -4.11 50.09 -15.32
N PHE A 237 -3.17 49.83 -16.23
CA PHE A 237 -2.85 50.71 -17.36
C PHE A 237 -4.06 51.10 -18.23
N PRO A 238 -4.92 50.17 -18.71
CA PRO A 238 -6.09 50.56 -19.51
C PRO A 238 -7.08 51.41 -18.72
N LYS A 239 -7.29 51.11 -17.44
CA LYS A 239 -8.21 51.85 -16.56
C LYS A 239 -7.78 53.30 -16.38
N ASP A 240 -6.48 53.51 -16.14
CA ASP A 240 -5.90 54.85 -16.00
C ASP A 240 -6.08 55.64 -17.32
N LYS A 241 -5.87 54.99 -18.48
CA LYS A 241 -6.04 55.61 -19.81
C LYS A 241 -7.49 55.95 -20.14
N ILE A 242 -8.44 55.08 -19.79
CA ILE A 242 -9.87 55.35 -19.97
C ILE A 242 -10.28 56.61 -19.17
N ALA A 243 -9.80 56.75 -17.94
CA ALA A 243 -10.09 57.92 -17.10
C ALA A 243 -9.56 59.22 -17.73
N GLU A 244 -8.34 59.20 -18.26
CA GLU A 244 -7.74 60.33 -19.01
C GLU A 244 -8.59 60.70 -20.24
N LEU A 245 -8.93 59.71 -21.07
CA LEU A 245 -9.70 59.91 -22.30
C LEU A 245 -11.11 60.44 -22.06
N ASN A 246 -11.78 60.02 -20.99
CA ASN A 246 -13.10 60.52 -20.64
C ASN A 246 -13.11 62.06 -20.49
N SER A 247 -12.08 62.63 -19.86
CA SER A 247 -11.97 64.08 -19.68
C SER A 247 -11.76 64.83 -21.01
N ILE A 248 -11.03 64.22 -21.96
CA ILE A 248 -10.77 64.82 -23.27
C ILE A 248 -12.03 64.78 -24.15
N ILE A 249 -12.73 63.63 -24.16
CA ILE A 249 -13.96 63.44 -24.93
C ILE A 249 -15.04 64.41 -24.48
N GLU A 250 -15.22 64.61 -23.17
CA GLU A 250 -16.21 65.54 -22.61
C GLU A 250 -15.96 66.99 -23.06
N LYS A 251 -14.69 67.41 -23.13
CA LYS A 251 -14.33 68.75 -23.65
C LYS A 251 -14.65 68.89 -25.14
N GLN A 252 -14.36 67.86 -25.93
CA GLN A 252 -14.65 67.86 -27.37
C GLN A 252 -16.15 67.93 -27.66
N GLU A 253 -16.96 67.13 -26.96
CA GLU A 253 -18.43 67.11 -27.18
C GLU A 253 -19.09 68.44 -26.83
N ASN A 254 -18.63 69.10 -25.76
CA ASN A 254 -19.10 70.42 -25.39
C ASN A 254 -18.72 71.49 -26.44
N TYR A 255 -17.53 71.37 -27.04
CA TYR A 255 -17.11 72.24 -28.13
C TYR A 255 -17.94 72.06 -29.40
N ASP A 256 -18.09 70.82 -29.87
CA ASP A 256 -18.82 70.49 -31.09
C ASP A 256 -20.28 70.99 -31.03
N LYS A 257 -20.93 70.83 -29.87
CA LYS A 257 -22.29 71.33 -29.64
C LYS A 257 -22.40 72.85 -29.79
N LEU A 258 -21.43 73.60 -29.26
CA LEU A 258 -21.42 75.06 -29.36
C LEU A 258 -21.17 75.52 -30.80
N ILE A 259 -20.38 74.78 -31.57
CA ILE A 259 -20.18 75.02 -33.00
C ILE A 259 -21.48 74.81 -33.78
N ASP A 260 -22.16 73.68 -33.59
CA ASP A 260 -23.41 73.39 -34.30
C ASP A 260 -24.51 74.41 -33.98
N GLU A 261 -24.64 74.82 -32.71
CA GLU A 261 -25.56 75.89 -32.30
C GLU A 261 -25.21 77.22 -33.00
N ALA A 262 -23.92 77.56 -33.10
CA ALA A 262 -23.45 78.78 -33.74
C ALA A 262 -23.68 78.80 -35.26
N ASP A 263 -23.38 77.71 -35.97
CA ASP A 263 -23.55 77.57 -37.42
C ASP A 263 -25.03 77.70 -37.83
N ASN A 264 -25.93 77.06 -37.07
CA ASN A 264 -27.38 77.14 -37.33
C ASN A 264 -27.91 78.57 -37.20
N LEU A 265 -27.46 79.29 -36.17
CA LEU A 265 -27.81 80.70 -35.96
C LEU A 265 -27.25 81.59 -37.08
N TYR A 266 -26.08 81.27 -37.64
CA TYR A 266 -25.50 81.98 -38.78
C TYR A 266 -26.34 81.86 -40.06
N ILE A 267 -26.84 80.66 -40.36
CA ILE A 267 -27.65 80.36 -41.57
C ILE A 267 -28.96 81.16 -41.57
N VAL A 268 -29.63 81.21 -40.43
CA VAL A 268 -30.87 82.00 -40.26
C VAL A 268 -30.61 83.49 -40.09
N ARG A 269 -29.34 83.92 -40.21
CA ARG A 269 -28.85 85.29 -40.09
C ARG A 269 -29.09 85.90 -38.71
N ASP A 270 -29.22 85.07 -37.68
CA ASP A 270 -29.17 85.48 -36.28
C ASP A 270 -27.70 85.61 -35.83
N PHE A 271 -27.05 86.61 -36.41
CA PHE A 271 -25.63 86.84 -36.30
C PHE A 271 -25.16 87.16 -34.87
N ASN A 272 -26.02 87.76 -34.04
CA ASN A 272 -25.64 88.11 -32.67
C ASN A 272 -25.53 86.88 -31.77
N ASN A 273 -26.55 86.01 -31.79
CA ASN A 273 -26.53 84.77 -31.00
C ASN A 273 -25.51 83.76 -31.55
N SER A 274 -25.34 83.71 -32.88
CA SER A 274 -24.31 82.90 -33.54
C SER A 274 -22.89 83.28 -33.05
N LYS A 275 -22.59 84.58 -32.96
CA LYS A 275 -21.30 85.09 -32.49
C LYS A 275 -21.00 84.72 -31.02
N GLU A 276 -22.00 84.74 -30.14
CA GLU A 276 -21.84 84.36 -28.73
C GLU A 276 -21.45 82.87 -28.60
N LYS A 277 -22.12 82.01 -29.36
CA LYS A 277 -21.85 80.56 -29.35
C LYS A 277 -20.47 80.20 -29.89
N TYR A 278 -20.02 80.84 -30.97
CA TYR A 278 -18.63 80.69 -31.42
C TYR A 278 -17.61 81.19 -30.39
N PHE A 279 -17.93 82.23 -29.61
CA PHE A 279 -17.04 82.75 -28.57
C PHE A 279 -16.92 81.79 -27.38
N GLU A 280 -18.02 81.14 -26.99
CA GLU A 280 -18.01 80.06 -25.98
C GLU A 280 -17.18 78.87 -26.46
N ALA A 281 -17.34 78.45 -27.73
CA ALA A 281 -16.56 77.38 -28.34
C ALA A 281 -15.05 77.71 -28.34
N ALA A 282 -14.69 78.95 -28.70
CA ALA A 282 -13.30 79.43 -28.71
C ALA A 282 -12.64 79.46 -27.31
N LYS A 283 -13.39 79.36 -26.21
CA LYS A 283 -12.81 79.23 -24.85
C LYS A 283 -12.40 77.79 -24.53
N ILE A 284 -13.08 76.81 -25.11
CA ILE A 284 -12.84 75.38 -24.84
C ILE A 284 -11.58 74.91 -25.59
N PHE A 285 -11.42 75.33 -26.85
CA PHE A 285 -10.19 75.15 -27.63
C PHE A 285 -9.69 76.50 -28.16
N PRO A 286 -8.89 77.23 -27.36
CA PRO A 286 -8.38 78.56 -27.73
C PRO A 286 -7.52 78.58 -28.98
N ASP A 287 -6.97 77.45 -29.41
CA ASP A 287 -6.11 77.35 -30.60
C ASP A 287 -6.90 77.07 -31.89
N ASP A 288 -8.19 76.71 -31.79
CA ASP A 288 -9.03 76.51 -32.98
C ASP A 288 -9.36 77.85 -33.65
N ARG A 289 -9.23 77.87 -34.97
CA ARG A 289 -9.47 79.04 -35.81
C ARG A 289 -10.90 79.15 -36.30
N TYR A 290 -11.61 78.03 -36.45
CA TYR A 290 -12.93 78.03 -37.06
C TYR A 290 -13.94 78.96 -36.36
N PRO A 291 -14.12 78.90 -35.02
CA PRO A 291 -15.03 79.83 -34.35
C PRO A 291 -14.58 81.29 -34.49
N LYS A 292 -13.27 81.56 -34.51
CA LYS A 292 -12.72 82.92 -34.64
C LYS A 292 -12.98 83.53 -36.03
N ASP A 293 -12.76 82.74 -37.08
CA ASP A 293 -12.98 83.16 -38.47
C ASP A 293 -14.48 83.40 -38.72
N MET A 294 -15.37 82.59 -38.13
CA MET A 294 -16.81 82.80 -38.23
C MET A 294 -17.29 84.05 -37.50
N ILE A 295 -16.73 84.35 -36.32
CA ILE A 295 -16.97 85.62 -35.61
C ILE A 295 -16.59 86.82 -36.49
N GLU A 296 -15.48 86.74 -37.24
CA GLU A 296 -15.05 87.80 -38.15
C GLU A 296 -16.00 87.98 -39.34
N LYS A 297 -16.42 86.89 -39.98
CA LYS A 297 -17.42 86.91 -41.08
C LYS A 297 -18.75 87.52 -40.63
N ILE A 298 -19.19 87.17 -39.42
CA ILE A 298 -20.39 87.75 -38.81
C ILE A 298 -20.25 89.26 -38.63
N ASN A 299 -19.10 89.74 -38.15
CA ASN A 299 -18.85 91.17 -37.98
C ASN A 299 -18.90 91.93 -39.33
N LEU A 300 -18.43 91.31 -40.42
CA LEU A 300 -18.51 91.86 -41.77
C LEU A 300 -19.95 91.88 -42.31
N ALA A 301 -20.72 90.81 -42.10
CA ALA A 301 -22.12 90.72 -42.52
C ALA A 301 -23.01 91.76 -41.81
N LEU A 302 -22.72 92.06 -40.55
CA LEU A 302 -23.41 93.09 -39.77
C LEU A 302 -23.05 94.54 -40.20
N ALA A 303 -21.95 94.75 -40.92
CA ALA A 303 -21.48 96.07 -41.34
C ALA A 303 -22.08 96.59 -42.67
N ASN A 304 -22.67 95.73 -43.50
CA ASN A 304 -23.03 96.04 -44.90
C ASN A 304 -24.54 96.25 -45.18
N LYS A 305 -25.36 96.66 -44.20
CA LYS A 305 -26.81 96.80 -44.41
C LYS A 305 -27.27 98.27 -44.49
N ALA A 306 -27.13 98.90 -45.66
CA ALA A 306 -27.80 100.16 -45.97
C ALA A 306 -28.00 100.41 -47.49
N THR A 307 -29.24 100.76 -47.87
CA THR A 307 -29.72 101.39 -49.13
C THR A 307 -29.78 100.47 -50.38
N THR A 308 -30.83 100.35 -51.21
CA THR A 308 -32.19 100.94 -51.34
C THR A 308 -33.05 100.02 -52.25
N ASP A 309 -34.30 99.68 -51.87
CA ASP A 309 -35.23 98.71 -52.51
C ASP A 309 -35.51 98.87 -54.03
N LYS A 310 -35.06 99.97 -54.66
CA LYS A 310 -35.33 100.25 -56.08
C LYS A 310 -34.28 99.66 -57.04
N GLU A 311 -33.03 99.53 -56.58
CA GLU A 311 -31.92 99.00 -57.38
C GLU A 311 -31.90 97.47 -57.34
N ASP A 312 -32.18 96.90 -56.17
CA ASP A 312 -32.34 95.45 -55.97
C ASP A 312 -33.49 94.88 -56.79
N TYR A 313 -34.61 95.60 -56.92
CA TYR A 313 -35.73 95.15 -57.77
C TYR A 313 -35.31 95.05 -59.25
N ASN A 314 -34.62 96.06 -59.77
CA ASN A 314 -34.21 96.07 -61.18
C ASN A 314 -33.15 95.02 -61.48
N ASN A 315 -32.20 94.80 -60.56
CA ASN A 315 -31.18 93.77 -60.68
C ASN A 315 -31.81 92.37 -60.62
N ALA A 316 -32.79 92.18 -59.73
CA ALA A 316 -33.53 90.94 -59.61
C ALA A 316 -34.37 90.63 -60.87
N ILE A 317 -35.00 91.63 -61.48
CA ILE A 317 -35.67 91.46 -62.78
C ILE A 317 -34.67 91.10 -63.89
N ALA A 318 -33.57 91.86 -64.01
CA ALA A 318 -32.59 91.65 -65.07
C ALA A 318 -31.87 90.29 -64.98
N ASN A 319 -31.51 89.86 -63.76
CA ASN A 319 -30.94 88.54 -63.54
C ASN A 319 -31.99 87.44 -63.76
N GLY A 320 -33.23 87.65 -63.31
CA GLY A 320 -34.35 86.74 -63.56
C GLY A 320 -34.56 86.47 -65.04
N ASP A 321 -34.60 87.53 -65.87
CA ASP A 321 -34.79 87.44 -67.32
C ASP A 321 -33.62 86.73 -68.03
N ARG A 322 -32.38 87.03 -67.64
CA ARG A 322 -31.18 86.38 -68.18
C ARG A 322 -31.24 84.87 -67.91
N TYR A 323 -31.40 84.49 -66.65
CA TYR A 323 -31.47 83.08 -66.26
C TYR A 323 -32.64 82.35 -66.92
N PHE A 324 -33.78 83.04 -67.15
CA PHE A 324 -34.91 82.45 -67.85
C PHE A 324 -34.57 82.09 -69.31
N SER A 325 -33.87 82.99 -70.02
CA SER A 325 -33.48 82.79 -71.42
C SER A 325 -32.40 81.74 -71.63
N GLU A 326 -31.53 81.56 -70.64
CA GLU A 326 -30.45 80.57 -70.63
C GLU A 326 -30.95 79.16 -70.25
N GLY A 327 -32.24 79.01 -69.91
CA GLY A 327 -32.82 77.76 -69.47
C GLY A 327 -32.54 77.43 -67.98
N GLU A 328 -31.99 78.38 -67.23
CA GLU A 328 -31.73 78.28 -65.78
C GLU A 328 -32.98 78.65 -64.97
N TYR A 329 -34.06 77.89 -65.18
CA TYR A 329 -35.40 78.23 -64.71
C TYR A 329 -35.52 78.37 -63.18
N THR A 330 -34.70 77.70 -62.36
CA THR A 330 -34.71 77.86 -60.89
C THR A 330 -34.03 79.15 -60.42
N ASN A 331 -32.89 79.51 -61.01
CA ASN A 331 -32.21 80.77 -60.70
C ASN A 331 -33.06 81.95 -61.16
N ALA A 332 -33.70 81.81 -62.32
CA ALA A 332 -34.68 82.76 -62.82
C ALA A 332 -35.84 82.97 -61.84
N LYS A 333 -36.42 81.88 -61.31
CA LYS A 333 -37.51 81.94 -60.33
C LYS A 333 -37.11 82.67 -59.05
N ASN A 334 -35.92 82.38 -58.50
CA ASN A 334 -35.45 83.00 -57.25
C ASN A 334 -35.25 84.50 -57.38
N GLU A 335 -34.69 84.95 -58.50
CA GLU A 335 -34.52 86.36 -58.82
C GLU A 335 -35.87 87.05 -59.07
N PHE A 336 -36.81 86.42 -59.77
CA PHE A 336 -38.16 86.97 -59.92
C PHE A 336 -38.99 86.95 -58.62
N GLU A 337 -38.81 85.98 -57.74
CA GLU A 337 -39.45 85.95 -56.41
C GLU A 337 -38.85 87.02 -55.50
N PHE A 338 -37.54 87.23 -55.57
CA PHE A 338 -36.86 88.33 -54.90
C PHE A 338 -37.37 89.68 -55.44
N ALA A 339 -37.48 89.85 -56.75
CA ALA A 339 -38.13 91.01 -57.36
C ALA A 339 -39.60 91.17 -56.91
N SER A 340 -40.38 90.09 -56.91
CA SER A 340 -41.79 90.10 -56.48
C SER A 340 -41.96 90.39 -54.98
N ARG A 341 -40.95 90.13 -54.13
CA ARG A 341 -40.94 90.56 -52.72
C ARG A 341 -40.59 92.04 -52.56
N LEU A 342 -39.68 92.53 -53.40
CA LEU A 342 -39.23 93.93 -53.39
C LEU A 342 -40.28 94.88 -53.96
N LYS A 343 -41.06 94.45 -54.96
CA LYS A 343 -42.28 95.15 -55.42
C LYS A 343 -43.43 94.17 -55.65
N PRO A 344 -44.28 93.98 -54.64
CA PRO A 344 -45.39 93.03 -54.68
C PRO A 344 -46.48 93.36 -55.71
N ASP A 345 -46.60 94.61 -56.15
CA ASP A 345 -47.67 95.04 -57.07
C ASP A 345 -47.34 94.78 -58.55
N GLU A 346 -46.08 94.48 -58.87
CA GLU A 346 -45.62 94.32 -60.25
C GLU A 346 -46.03 92.97 -60.83
N GLN A 347 -46.61 93.02 -62.03
CA GLN A 347 -47.17 91.84 -62.68
C GLN A 347 -46.11 91.01 -63.42
N TYR A 348 -45.07 91.68 -63.92
CA TYR A 348 -44.02 91.07 -64.73
C TYR A 348 -43.29 89.89 -64.04
N PRO A 349 -42.71 90.04 -62.82
CA PRO A 349 -42.11 88.92 -62.12
C PRO A 349 -43.12 87.80 -61.78
N LYS A 350 -44.39 88.13 -61.49
CA LYS A 350 -45.44 87.13 -61.21
C LYS A 350 -45.76 86.28 -62.43
N ASP A 351 -45.89 86.91 -63.60
CA ASP A 351 -46.15 86.22 -64.86
C ASP A 351 -44.98 85.30 -65.24
N LYS A 352 -43.74 85.80 -65.08
CA LYS A 352 -42.53 85.00 -65.32
C LYS A 352 -42.41 83.83 -64.36
N ILE A 353 -42.73 83.99 -63.08
CA ILE A 353 -42.78 82.89 -62.11
C ILE A 353 -43.80 81.83 -62.54
N SER A 354 -44.98 82.23 -63.00
CA SER A 354 -46.03 81.30 -63.47
C SER A 354 -45.59 80.53 -64.72
N GLU A 355 -45.01 81.21 -65.70
CA GLU A 355 -44.45 80.62 -66.92
C GLU A 355 -43.33 79.62 -66.60
N ILE A 356 -42.41 80.01 -65.70
CA ILE A 356 -41.35 79.15 -65.17
C ILE A 356 -41.94 77.94 -64.46
N ASN A 357 -42.98 78.09 -63.65
CA ASN A 357 -43.59 76.98 -62.93
C ASN A 357 -44.17 75.92 -63.88
N ILE A 358 -44.79 76.33 -65.00
CA ILE A 358 -45.33 75.40 -66.02
C ILE A 358 -44.20 74.67 -66.78
N ILE A 359 -43.13 75.39 -67.12
CA ILE A 359 -41.95 74.81 -67.79
C ILE A 359 -41.23 73.83 -66.85
N LEU A 360 -41.06 74.22 -65.59
CA LEU A 360 -40.53 73.37 -64.54
C LEU A 360 -41.44 72.15 -64.33
N GLU A 361 -42.77 72.26 -64.32
CA GLU A 361 -43.69 71.11 -64.20
C GLU A 361 -43.54 70.11 -65.35
N LYS A 362 -43.41 70.57 -66.60
CA LYS A 362 -43.22 69.69 -67.76
C LYS A 362 -41.84 69.04 -67.82
N LEU A 363 -40.79 69.82 -67.50
CA LEU A 363 -39.43 69.29 -67.39
C LEU A 363 -39.33 68.31 -66.22
N VAL A 364 -39.98 68.61 -65.08
CA VAL A 364 -40.14 67.69 -63.97
C VAL A 364 -40.85 66.43 -64.44
N ALA A 365 -42.01 66.45 -65.10
CA ALA A 365 -42.70 65.21 -65.48
C ALA A 365 -41.89 64.25 -66.39
N GLN A 366 -41.16 64.78 -67.39
CA GLN A 366 -40.34 63.98 -68.31
C GLN A 366 -39.02 63.52 -67.70
N LYS A 367 -38.35 64.41 -66.95
CA LYS A 367 -37.15 64.10 -66.15
C LYS A 367 -37.51 63.13 -65.04
N THR A 368 -38.68 63.25 -64.42
CA THR A 368 -39.22 62.39 -63.36
C THR A 368 -39.42 60.97 -63.84
N ILE A 369 -39.80 60.68 -65.09
CA ILE A 369 -39.89 59.28 -65.54
C ILE A 369 -38.50 58.64 -65.67
N ASN A 370 -37.52 59.34 -66.26
CA ASN A 370 -36.14 58.85 -66.40
C ASN A 370 -35.35 58.89 -65.07
N GLU A 371 -35.54 59.91 -64.25
CA GLU A 371 -35.01 60.04 -62.89
C GLU A 371 -35.69 59.08 -61.94
N ASN A 372 -36.99 58.78 -62.08
CA ASN A 372 -37.60 57.77 -61.23
C ASN A 372 -37.03 56.40 -61.57
N TYR A 373 -36.79 56.10 -62.85
CA TYR A 373 -36.06 54.89 -63.24
C TYR A 373 -34.63 54.90 -62.69
N LEU A 374 -33.81 55.90 -63.04
CA LEU A 374 -32.40 55.99 -62.61
C LEU A 374 -32.24 56.12 -61.09
N SER A 375 -33.14 56.81 -60.40
CA SER A 375 -33.16 56.95 -58.94
C SER A 375 -33.66 55.68 -58.28
N SER A 376 -34.60 54.93 -58.88
CA SER A 376 -34.90 53.56 -58.42
C SER A 376 -33.69 52.65 -58.60
N ILE A 377 -32.91 52.78 -59.68
CA ILE A 377 -31.64 52.05 -59.84
C ILE A 377 -30.61 52.48 -58.80
N GLU A 378 -30.35 53.77 -58.65
CA GLU A 378 -29.36 54.31 -57.70
C GLU A 378 -29.72 53.95 -56.26
N ARG A 379 -31.00 54.04 -55.87
CA ARG A 379 -31.46 53.58 -54.55
C ARG A 379 -31.29 52.07 -54.41
N ALA A 380 -31.62 51.29 -55.44
CA ALA A 380 -31.45 49.84 -55.42
C ALA A 380 -29.97 49.42 -55.30
N ASP A 381 -29.08 50.02 -56.08
CA ASP A 381 -27.63 49.84 -56.01
C ASP A 381 -27.08 50.27 -54.65
N ASN A 382 -27.51 51.42 -54.12
CA ASN A 382 -27.11 51.90 -52.80
C ASN A 382 -27.54 50.93 -51.69
N TYR A 383 -28.77 50.41 -51.76
CA TYR A 383 -29.23 49.38 -50.83
C TYR A 383 -28.45 48.07 -51.02
N PHE A 384 -28.11 47.69 -52.24
CA PHE A 384 -27.32 46.49 -52.54
C PHE A 384 -25.90 46.60 -51.97
N ASP A 385 -25.21 47.72 -52.19
CA ASP A 385 -23.86 48.00 -51.67
C ASP A 385 -23.84 48.05 -50.13
N LYS A 386 -24.91 48.58 -49.55
CA LYS A 386 -25.16 48.55 -48.08
C LYS A 386 -25.61 47.17 -47.58
N LYS A 387 -25.71 46.17 -48.45
CA LYS A 387 -26.19 44.79 -48.16
C LYS A 387 -27.63 44.72 -47.64
N ASN A 388 -28.43 45.75 -47.87
CA ASN A 388 -29.86 45.76 -47.60
C ASN A 388 -30.62 45.14 -48.78
N TYR A 389 -30.40 43.85 -48.99
CA TYR A 389 -30.83 43.15 -50.20
C TYR A 389 -32.35 43.11 -50.40
N VAL A 390 -33.13 43.12 -49.31
CA VAL A 390 -34.61 43.13 -49.39
C VAL A 390 -35.11 44.45 -49.97
N GLU A 391 -34.59 45.58 -49.48
CA GLU A 391 -34.96 46.90 -50.00
C GLU A 391 -34.36 47.15 -51.39
N ALA A 392 -33.15 46.65 -51.66
CA ALA A 392 -32.57 46.66 -53.01
C ALA A 392 -33.47 45.93 -54.01
N SER A 393 -33.96 44.73 -53.66
CA SER A 393 -34.86 43.95 -54.53
C SER A 393 -36.17 44.68 -54.81
N LYS A 394 -36.75 45.40 -53.83
CA LYS A 394 -37.97 46.18 -54.04
C LYS A 394 -37.74 47.35 -54.99
N GLU A 395 -36.64 48.08 -54.83
CA GLU A 395 -36.32 49.21 -55.70
C GLU A 395 -35.97 48.77 -57.14
N TYR A 396 -35.29 47.63 -57.31
CA TYR A 396 -35.12 47.02 -58.64
C TYR A 396 -36.46 46.59 -59.26
N GLN A 397 -37.39 46.03 -58.47
CA GLN A 397 -38.74 45.71 -58.95
C GLN A 397 -39.52 46.98 -59.33
N ASN A 398 -39.33 48.08 -58.60
CA ASN A 398 -39.92 49.38 -58.95
C ASN A 398 -39.31 49.92 -60.25
N ALA A 399 -38.00 49.80 -60.46
CA ALA A 399 -37.36 50.16 -61.72
C ALA A 399 -37.93 49.36 -62.92
N ILE A 400 -38.18 48.06 -62.75
CA ILE A 400 -38.82 47.21 -63.78
C ILE A 400 -40.25 47.67 -64.09
N LYS A 401 -41.02 48.13 -63.10
CA LYS A 401 -42.38 48.66 -63.33
C LYS A 401 -42.36 49.97 -64.12
N ILE A 402 -41.28 50.74 -64.03
CA ILE A 402 -41.11 52.03 -64.74
C ILE A 402 -40.59 51.79 -66.16
N ASN A 403 -39.66 50.85 -66.36
CA ASN A 403 -39.16 50.44 -67.67
C ASN A 403 -38.91 48.91 -67.70
N ALA A 404 -39.84 48.17 -68.31
CA ALA A 404 -39.90 46.71 -68.23
C ALA A 404 -38.89 45.98 -69.13
N ASP A 405 -38.33 46.65 -70.13
CA ASP A 405 -37.46 46.01 -71.14
C ASP A 405 -36.00 45.87 -70.66
N GLU A 406 -35.61 46.60 -69.62
CA GLU A 406 -34.24 46.65 -69.13
C GLU A 406 -33.80 45.38 -68.39
N GLN A 407 -32.55 44.95 -68.65
CA GLN A 407 -32.00 43.68 -68.14
C GLN A 407 -31.23 43.84 -66.83
N TYR A 408 -30.61 45.00 -66.60
CA TYR A 408 -29.82 45.25 -65.40
C TYR A 408 -30.58 44.98 -64.09
N PRO A 409 -31.83 45.46 -63.89
CA PRO A 409 -32.56 45.22 -62.64
C PRO A 409 -32.97 43.76 -62.45
N LYS A 410 -33.20 43.03 -63.56
CA LYS A 410 -33.59 41.61 -63.54
C LYS A 410 -32.43 40.74 -63.04
N ASN A 411 -31.23 40.96 -63.57
CA ASN A 411 -30.02 40.23 -63.16
C ASN A 411 -29.67 40.51 -61.68
N ARG A 412 -29.81 41.75 -61.23
CA ARG A 412 -29.55 42.12 -59.83
C ARG A 412 -30.52 41.47 -58.85
N ILE A 413 -31.80 41.33 -59.22
CA ILE A 413 -32.78 40.60 -58.39
C ILE A 413 -32.41 39.12 -58.26
N GLU A 414 -31.94 38.48 -59.34
CA GLU A 414 -31.51 37.08 -59.29
C GLU A 414 -30.28 36.89 -58.38
N GLU A 415 -29.29 37.78 -58.50
CA GLU A 415 -28.11 37.81 -57.61
C GLU A 415 -28.52 37.98 -56.13
N ILE A 416 -29.41 38.94 -55.85
CA ILE A 416 -29.99 39.18 -54.52
C ILE A 416 -30.65 37.91 -53.97
N ASN A 417 -31.46 37.21 -54.78
CA ASN A 417 -32.16 36.00 -54.34
C ASN A 417 -31.19 34.88 -53.94
N ASN A 418 -30.08 34.73 -54.68
CA ASN A 418 -29.03 33.77 -54.34
C ASN A 418 -28.33 34.14 -53.02
N ILE A 419 -28.01 35.43 -52.83
CA ILE A 419 -27.40 35.94 -51.60
C ILE A 419 -28.33 35.75 -50.41
N LEU A 420 -29.61 36.13 -50.53
CA LEU A 420 -30.60 35.96 -49.46
C LEU A 420 -30.78 34.48 -49.09
N THR A 421 -30.79 33.59 -50.07
CA THR A 421 -30.86 32.14 -49.82
C THR A 421 -29.63 31.63 -49.05
N ALA A 422 -28.44 32.11 -49.41
CA ALA A 422 -27.20 31.76 -48.70
C ALA A 422 -27.20 32.31 -47.27
N ILE A 423 -27.64 33.56 -47.06
CA ILE A 423 -27.77 34.18 -45.73
C ILE A 423 -28.74 33.38 -44.84
N VAL A 424 -29.89 32.97 -45.37
CA VAL A 424 -30.87 32.17 -44.62
C VAL A 424 -30.29 30.81 -44.23
N LYS A 425 -29.59 30.14 -45.14
CA LYS A 425 -28.91 28.87 -44.84
C LYS A 425 -27.82 29.04 -43.79
N GLN A 426 -26.99 30.08 -43.91
CA GLN A 426 -25.92 30.37 -42.97
C GLN A 426 -26.47 30.73 -41.59
N LYS A 427 -27.51 31.57 -41.52
CA LYS A 427 -28.19 31.92 -40.28
C LYS A 427 -28.80 30.70 -39.59
N ALA A 428 -29.39 29.78 -40.35
CA ALA A 428 -29.92 28.54 -39.78
C ALA A 428 -28.83 27.59 -39.25
N VAL A 429 -27.62 27.61 -39.81
CA VAL A 429 -26.45 26.89 -39.26
C VAL A 429 -25.95 27.59 -37.99
N GLU A 430 -25.88 28.92 -37.99
CA GLU A 430 -25.47 29.70 -36.83
C GLU A 430 -26.42 29.51 -35.64
N GLU A 431 -27.74 29.58 -35.85
CA GLU A 431 -28.74 29.36 -34.80
C GLU A 431 -28.64 27.94 -34.21
N LYS A 432 -28.37 26.93 -35.04
CA LYS A 432 -28.15 25.55 -34.56
C LYS A 432 -26.84 25.42 -33.80
N TYR A 433 -25.79 26.09 -34.25
CA TYR A 433 -24.49 26.09 -33.58
C TYR A 433 -24.58 26.77 -32.22
N GLU A 434 -25.14 27.98 -32.15
CA GLU A 434 -25.36 28.72 -30.90
C GLU A 434 -26.19 27.91 -29.91
N LYS A 435 -27.24 27.24 -30.38
CA LYS A 435 -28.05 26.35 -29.55
C LYS A 435 -27.24 25.16 -29.01
N ALA A 436 -26.48 24.47 -29.87
CA ALA A 436 -25.64 23.34 -29.45
C ALA A 436 -24.60 23.79 -28.41
N ILE A 437 -24.00 24.96 -28.58
CA ILE A 437 -23.07 25.56 -27.60
C ILE A 437 -23.78 25.85 -26.27
N ALA A 438 -24.96 26.48 -26.29
CA ALA A 438 -25.70 26.80 -25.09
C ALA A 438 -26.14 25.54 -24.31
N ASP A 439 -26.61 24.52 -25.03
CA ASP A 439 -27.00 23.23 -24.45
C ASP A 439 -25.76 22.51 -23.86
N ALA A 440 -24.63 22.50 -24.58
CA ALA A 440 -23.36 21.93 -24.11
C ALA A 440 -22.81 22.64 -22.86
N ASP A 441 -22.80 23.98 -22.86
CA ASP A 441 -22.33 24.79 -21.73
C ASP A 441 -23.20 24.57 -20.49
N ASN A 442 -24.51 24.46 -20.66
CA ASN A 442 -25.43 24.15 -19.56
C ASN A 442 -25.17 22.76 -18.98
N LEU A 443 -25.02 21.73 -19.82
CA LEU A 443 -24.69 20.37 -19.40
C LEU A 443 -23.32 20.33 -18.68
N PHE A 444 -22.35 21.10 -19.16
CA PHE A 444 -21.03 21.22 -18.54
C PHE A 444 -21.14 21.80 -17.12
N VAL A 445 -21.91 22.87 -16.93
CA VAL A 445 -22.16 23.49 -15.60
C VAL A 445 -22.90 22.53 -14.66
N LEU A 446 -23.78 21.69 -15.20
CA LEU A 446 -24.47 20.63 -14.45
C LEU A 446 -23.59 19.41 -14.14
N ASN A 447 -22.30 19.44 -14.49
CA ASN A 447 -21.34 18.33 -14.38
C ASN A 447 -21.73 17.06 -15.16
N LYS A 448 -22.61 17.20 -16.16
CA LYS A 448 -23.03 16.13 -17.07
C LYS A 448 -22.04 16.02 -18.22
N TYR A 449 -20.80 15.70 -17.89
CA TYR A 449 -19.66 15.86 -18.80
C TYR A 449 -19.77 15.05 -20.09
N GLU A 450 -20.23 13.79 -20.03
CA GLU A 450 -20.42 12.97 -21.23
C GLU A 450 -21.50 13.54 -22.16
N GLU A 451 -22.61 14.01 -21.59
CA GLU A 451 -23.70 14.64 -22.34
C GLU A 451 -23.25 15.97 -22.95
N ALA A 452 -22.48 16.77 -22.20
CA ALA A 452 -21.89 18.03 -22.68
C ALA A 452 -20.92 17.78 -23.84
N LYS A 453 -20.10 16.72 -23.77
CA LYS A 453 -19.16 16.34 -24.83
C LYS A 453 -19.88 16.04 -26.14
N ILE A 454 -21.00 15.33 -26.08
CA ILE A 454 -21.84 15.03 -27.24
C ILE A 454 -22.35 16.34 -27.87
N GLU A 455 -22.84 17.28 -27.09
CA GLU A 455 -23.34 18.54 -27.64
C GLU A 455 -22.24 19.45 -28.21
N TYR A 456 -21.03 19.47 -27.61
CA TYR A 456 -19.89 20.15 -28.24
C TYR A 456 -19.46 19.46 -29.54
N GLN A 457 -19.55 18.13 -29.64
CA GLN A 457 -19.30 17.40 -30.89
C GLN A 457 -20.35 17.74 -31.95
N ASN A 458 -21.63 17.90 -31.55
CA ASN A 458 -22.68 18.40 -32.43
C ASN A 458 -22.35 19.81 -32.93
N ALA A 459 -21.86 20.71 -32.07
CA ALA A 459 -21.43 22.04 -32.47
C ALA A 459 -20.27 22.00 -33.50
N ILE A 460 -19.26 21.13 -33.29
CA ILE A 460 -18.15 20.93 -34.25
C ILE A 460 -18.66 20.41 -35.60
N SER A 461 -19.67 19.54 -35.59
CA SER A 461 -20.25 19.02 -36.84
C SER A 461 -20.95 20.10 -37.69
N LEU A 462 -21.36 21.20 -37.06
CA LEU A 462 -21.96 22.37 -37.72
C LEU A 462 -20.89 23.37 -38.20
N LYS A 463 -19.83 23.58 -37.40
CA LYS A 463 -18.69 24.46 -37.70
C LYS A 463 -17.40 23.81 -37.20
N ASN A 464 -16.62 23.25 -38.11
CA ASN A 464 -15.51 22.34 -37.80
C ASN A 464 -14.18 23.03 -37.44
N ASP A 465 -14.09 24.33 -37.66
CA ASP A 465 -12.94 25.21 -37.46
C ASP A 465 -12.98 25.97 -36.12
N GLU A 466 -14.09 25.89 -35.39
CA GLU A 466 -14.31 26.59 -34.13
C GLU A 466 -13.50 26.00 -32.96
N GLN A 467 -12.62 26.81 -32.37
CA GLN A 467 -11.73 26.37 -31.28
C GLN A 467 -12.45 26.17 -29.94
N TYR A 468 -13.52 26.92 -29.69
CA TYR A 468 -14.24 26.86 -28.42
C TYR A 468 -14.75 25.45 -28.06
N PRO A 469 -15.57 24.77 -28.89
CA PRO A 469 -16.04 23.43 -28.58
C PRO A 469 -14.91 22.39 -28.56
N ILE A 470 -13.86 22.56 -29.38
CA ILE A 470 -12.66 21.68 -29.38
C ILE A 470 -11.96 21.73 -28.01
N ASN A 471 -11.73 22.93 -27.48
CA ASN A 471 -11.07 23.12 -26.19
C ASN A 471 -11.93 22.63 -25.03
N LYS A 472 -13.26 22.79 -25.12
CA LYS A 472 -14.18 22.26 -24.12
C LYS A 472 -14.20 20.73 -24.07
N ILE A 473 -14.18 20.05 -25.22
CA ILE A 473 -14.08 18.58 -25.27
C ILE A 473 -12.78 18.10 -24.62
N LYS A 474 -11.63 18.71 -24.94
CA LYS A 474 -10.35 18.37 -24.29
C LYS A 474 -10.41 18.55 -22.77
N LYS A 475 -11.04 19.63 -22.30
CA LYS A 475 -11.24 19.87 -20.87
C LYS A 475 -12.14 18.81 -20.22
N ILE A 476 -13.22 18.41 -20.89
CA ILE A 476 -14.10 17.33 -20.45
C ILE A 476 -13.33 16.00 -20.36
N ASP A 477 -12.53 15.66 -21.37
CA ASP A 477 -11.75 14.43 -21.39
C ASP A 477 -10.80 14.33 -20.19
N ILE A 478 -10.15 15.45 -19.84
CA ILE A 478 -9.30 15.53 -18.63
C ILE A 478 -10.13 15.31 -17.36
N ILE A 479 -11.31 15.93 -17.25
CA ILE A 479 -12.17 15.79 -16.06
C ILE A 479 -12.65 14.34 -15.91
N LEU A 480 -13.09 13.71 -16.99
CA LEU A 480 -13.55 12.32 -16.99
C LEU A 480 -12.43 11.35 -16.60
N ALA A 481 -11.20 11.60 -17.08
CA ALA A 481 -10.03 10.83 -16.67
C ALA A 481 -9.70 11.01 -15.17
N GLU A 482 -9.73 12.24 -14.65
CA GLU A 482 -9.54 12.53 -13.21
C GLU A 482 -10.59 11.80 -12.35
N ILE A 483 -11.86 11.75 -12.78
CA ILE A 483 -12.94 11.04 -12.09
C ILE A 483 -12.70 9.52 -12.10
N ALA A 484 -12.32 8.96 -13.26
CA ALA A 484 -12.04 7.53 -13.39
C ALA A 484 -10.84 7.10 -12.53
N GLU A 485 -9.78 7.90 -12.48
CA GLU A 485 -8.60 7.61 -11.67
C GLU A 485 -8.90 7.70 -10.17
N GLN A 486 -9.68 8.70 -9.72
CA GLN A 486 -10.14 8.76 -8.33
C GLN A 486 -10.96 7.53 -7.94
N LYS A 487 -11.81 7.05 -8.85
CA LYS A 487 -12.59 5.82 -8.63
C LYS A 487 -11.66 4.60 -8.51
N ILE A 488 -10.68 4.44 -9.39
CA ILE A 488 -9.70 3.35 -9.33
C ILE A 488 -8.91 3.39 -8.01
N LEU A 489 -8.47 4.58 -7.57
CA LEU A 489 -7.78 4.74 -6.29
C LEU A 489 -8.69 4.37 -5.12
N GLN A 490 -9.97 4.74 -5.17
CA GLN A 490 -10.95 4.38 -4.15
C GLN A 490 -11.22 2.87 -4.10
N ASP A 491 -11.37 2.22 -5.27
CA ASP A 491 -11.58 0.78 -5.36
C ASP A 491 -10.36 0.02 -4.83
N ARG A 492 -9.14 0.41 -5.23
CA ARG A 492 -7.89 -0.16 -4.71
C ARG A 492 -7.74 0.04 -3.21
N PHE A 493 -8.14 1.19 -2.69
CA PHE A 493 -8.16 1.44 -1.25
C PHE A 493 -9.12 0.49 -0.54
N ASN A 494 -10.34 0.34 -1.06
CA ASN A 494 -11.35 -0.56 -0.49
C ASN A 494 -10.88 -2.02 -0.49
N ASP A 495 -10.27 -2.48 -1.59
CA ASP A 495 -9.70 -3.83 -1.69
C ASP A 495 -8.57 -4.06 -0.67
N ALA A 496 -7.67 -3.09 -0.54
CA ALA A 496 -6.58 -3.16 0.44
C ALA A 496 -7.11 -3.24 1.88
N ILE A 497 -8.16 -2.48 2.19
CA ILE A 497 -8.86 -2.54 3.47
C ILE A 497 -9.52 -3.91 3.68
N ALA A 498 -10.23 -4.45 2.68
CA ALA A 498 -10.88 -5.75 2.81
C ALA A 498 -9.86 -6.88 3.09
N ILE A 499 -8.71 -6.85 2.43
CA ILE A 499 -7.60 -7.78 2.69
C ILE A 499 -7.06 -7.59 4.11
N ALA A 500 -6.83 -6.34 4.53
CA ALA A 500 -6.33 -6.03 5.87
C ALA A 500 -7.31 -6.47 6.98
N ASP A 501 -8.61 -6.23 6.79
CA ASP A 501 -9.68 -6.65 7.70
C ASP A 501 -9.77 -8.19 7.79
N SER A 502 -9.59 -8.89 6.67
CA SER A 502 -9.56 -10.35 6.65
C SER A 502 -8.36 -10.91 7.44
N LEU A 503 -7.16 -10.38 7.23
CA LEU A 503 -5.97 -10.76 7.98
C LEU A 503 -6.10 -10.44 9.47
N PHE A 504 -6.73 -9.30 9.80
CA PHE A 504 -7.02 -8.93 11.18
C PHE A 504 -7.98 -9.94 11.85
N PHE A 505 -9.03 -10.37 11.14
CA PHE A 505 -9.96 -11.39 11.61
C PHE A 505 -9.29 -12.75 11.80
N LEU A 506 -8.38 -13.12 10.90
CA LEU A 506 -7.54 -14.33 11.01
C LEU A 506 -6.45 -14.23 12.09
N LYS A 507 -6.34 -13.07 12.76
CA LYS A 507 -5.34 -12.76 13.80
C LYS A 507 -3.90 -12.75 13.29
N GLU A 508 -3.71 -12.59 11.99
CA GLU A 508 -2.41 -12.38 11.35
C GLU A 508 -2.00 -10.90 11.49
N TYR A 509 -1.82 -10.46 12.74
CA TYR A 509 -1.74 -9.05 13.09
C TYR A 509 -0.62 -8.28 12.39
N GLU A 510 0.57 -8.87 12.23
CA GLU A 510 1.69 -8.21 11.52
C GLU A 510 1.42 -8.03 10.02
N LEU A 511 0.78 -9.02 9.39
CA LEU A 511 0.39 -8.94 7.97
C LEU A 511 -0.75 -7.94 7.78
N ALA A 512 -1.75 -7.96 8.67
CA ALA A 512 -2.84 -6.99 8.68
C ALA A 512 -2.32 -5.55 8.83
N LYS A 513 -1.37 -5.32 9.74
CA LYS A 513 -0.72 -4.02 9.95
C LYS A 513 -0.04 -3.52 8.68
N THR A 514 0.71 -4.39 7.98
CA THR A 514 1.31 -4.06 6.68
C THR A 514 0.24 -3.68 5.66
N LYS A 515 -0.87 -4.41 5.59
CA LYS A 515 -1.94 -4.11 4.60
C LYS A 515 -2.73 -2.85 4.91
N TYR A 516 -2.95 -2.50 6.18
CA TYR A 516 -3.46 -1.18 6.53
C TYR A 516 -2.47 -0.07 6.20
N ALA A 517 -1.16 -0.29 6.37
CA ALA A 517 -0.15 0.68 5.94
C ALA A 517 -0.16 0.88 4.41
N ASP A 518 -0.26 -0.21 3.64
CA ASP A 518 -0.43 -0.16 2.18
C ASP A 518 -1.68 0.66 1.79
N ALA A 519 -2.82 0.43 2.45
CA ALA A 519 -4.04 1.22 2.22
C ALA A 519 -3.84 2.72 2.53
N GLY A 520 -3.12 3.04 3.61
CA GLY A 520 -2.76 4.42 3.96
C GLY A 520 -1.85 5.09 2.92
N LYS A 521 -1.00 4.33 2.21
CA LYS A 521 -0.19 4.83 1.09
C LYS A 521 -1.02 5.07 -0.18
N ILE A 522 -2.06 4.27 -0.43
CA ILE A 522 -2.97 4.44 -1.58
C ILE A 522 -3.76 5.74 -1.45
N LYS A 523 -4.24 6.04 -0.23
CA LYS A 523 -5.01 7.27 0.03
C LYS A 523 -4.50 7.98 1.30
N PRO A 524 -3.42 8.78 1.16
CA PRO A 524 -2.87 9.53 2.28
C PRO A 524 -3.90 10.49 2.89
N GLY A 525 -3.98 10.52 4.22
CA GLY A 525 -4.93 11.35 4.96
C GLY A 525 -6.17 10.61 5.49
N GLU A 526 -6.43 9.38 5.03
CA GLU A 526 -7.49 8.55 5.60
C GLU A 526 -7.15 8.12 7.04
N SER A 527 -8.07 8.37 7.98
CA SER A 527 -7.83 8.06 9.40
C SER A 527 -8.00 6.58 9.75
N PHE A 528 -8.78 5.84 8.96
CA PHE A 528 -9.17 4.47 9.26
C PHE A 528 -8.00 3.48 9.33
N PRO A 529 -7.07 3.41 8.34
CA PRO A 529 -5.96 2.47 8.41
C PRO A 529 -5.05 2.73 9.63
N ASN A 530 -4.78 4.01 9.94
CA ASN A 530 -3.96 4.38 11.11
C ASN A 530 -4.61 3.99 12.45
N LYS A 531 -5.94 4.13 12.58
CA LYS A 531 -6.66 3.65 13.77
C LYS A 531 -6.50 2.14 13.95
N LYS A 532 -6.62 1.37 12.86
CA LYS A 532 -6.44 -0.09 12.89
C LYS A 532 -5.01 -0.51 13.18
N ILE A 533 -4.01 0.17 12.63
CA ILE A 533 -2.60 -0.06 12.97
C ILE A 533 -2.36 0.14 14.48
N ASN A 534 -2.91 1.21 15.06
CA ASN A 534 -2.78 1.46 16.50
C ASN A 534 -3.50 0.40 17.35
N GLU A 535 -4.68 -0.04 16.93
CA GLU A 535 -5.39 -1.15 17.56
C GLU A 535 -4.54 -2.43 17.55
N ILE A 536 -3.96 -2.78 16.39
CA ILE A 536 -3.07 -3.93 16.22
C ILE A 536 -1.84 -3.82 17.13
N ASN A 537 -1.17 -2.66 17.16
CA ASN A 537 0.00 -2.44 18.00
C ASN A 537 -0.31 -2.69 19.49
N ASN A 538 -1.49 -2.27 19.96
CA ASN A 538 -1.94 -2.54 21.33
C ASN A 538 -2.18 -4.04 21.59
N ILE A 539 -2.74 -4.77 20.62
CA ILE A 539 -2.94 -6.22 20.72
C ILE A 539 -1.59 -6.94 20.80
N LEU A 540 -0.65 -6.61 19.91
CA LEU A 540 0.70 -7.19 19.89
C LEU A 540 1.45 -6.92 21.20
N LEU A 541 1.36 -5.70 21.74
CA LEU A 541 1.89 -5.35 23.07
C LEU A 541 1.30 -6.22 24.18
N LYS A 542 0.00 -6.52 24.13
CA LYS A 542 -0.66 -7.38 25.12
C LYS A 542 -0.19 -8.84 24.99
N ILE A 543 -0.08 -9.36 23.77
CA ILE A 543 0.44 -10.71 23.50
C ILE A 543 1.85 -10.86 24.04
N GLU A 544 2.74 -9.89 23.79
CA GLU A 544 4.12 -9.95 24.29
C GLU A 544 4.18 -9.89 25.82
N LYS A 545 3.33 -9.09 26.47
CA LYS A 545 3.21 -9.07 27.94
C LYS A 545 2.73 -10.40 28.51
N GLU A 546 1.75 -11.06 27.88
CA GLU A 546 1.25 -12.36 28.32
C GLU A 546 2.33 -13.45 28.13
N LYS A 547 3.04 -13.42 27.00
CA LYS A 547 4.19 -14.29 26.72
C LYS A 547 5.30 -14.12 27.78
N GLN A 548 5.61 -12.87 28.15
CA GLN A 548 6.57 -12.57 29.21
C GLN A 548 6.14 -13.14 30.57
N LYS A 549 4.87 -12.96 30.96
CA LYS A 549 4.34 -13.54 32.22
C LYS A 549 4.40 -15.06 32.23
N ALA A 550 4.06 -15.71 31.12
CA ALA A 550 4.11 -17.16 30.99
C ALA A 550 5.56 -17.68 31.11
N TYR A 551 6.51 -16.97 30.50
CA TYR A 551 7.94 -17.24 30.64
C TYR A 551 8.39 -17.14 32.10
N GLU A 552 8.10 -16.01 32.77
CA GLU A 552 8.46 -15.79 34.18
C GLU A 552 7.89 -16.88 35.10
N LEU A 553 6.64 -17.28 34.89
CA LEU A 553 6.01 -18.37 35.64
C LEU A 553 6.72 -19.71 35.41
N ALA A 554 7.12 -20.01 34.17
CA ALA A 554 7.86 -21.23 33.84
C ALA A 554 9.24 -21.24 34.50
N ILE A 555 9.93 -20.10 34.54
CA ILE A 555 11.19 -19.92 35.25
C ILE A 555 11.01 -20.16 36.76
N VAL A 556 10.04 -19.52 37.40
CA VAL A 556 9.78 -19.70 38.85
C VAL A 556 9.49 -21.16 39.18
N LYS A 557 8.67 -21.85 38.37
CA LYS A 557 8.40 -23.28 38.54
C LYS A 557 9.67 -24.12 38.37
N GLY A 558 10.47 -23.84 37.35
CA GLY A 558 11.73 -24.53 37.10
C GLY A 558 12.72 -24.38 38.26
N ASP A 559 12.89 -23.16 38.77
CA ASP A 559 13.78 -22.89 39.89
C ASP A 559 13.28 -23.53 41.19
N ASN A 560 11.97 -23.50 41.47
CA ASN A 560 11.41 -24.18 42.63
C ASN A 560 11.66 -25.69 42.56
N PHE A 561 11.32 -26.35 41.44
CA PHE A 561 11.58 -27.79 41.28
C PHE A 561 13.08 -28.12 41.32
N PHE A 562 13.94 -27.24 40.82
CA PHE A 562 15.38 -27.42 40.90
C PHE A 562 15.87 -27.40 42.35
N ASN A 563 15.38 -26.45 43.16
CA ASN A 563 15.74 -26.30 44.57
C ASN A 563 15.16 -27.42 45.45
N GLU A 564 14.01 -27.98 45.07
CA GLU A 564 13.39 -29.14 45.70
C GLU A 564 13.98 -30.50 45.22
N GLU A 565 15.04 -30.46 44.40
CA GLU A 565 15.71 -31.65 43.83
C GLU A 565 14.81 -32.52 42.93
N HIS A 566 13.68 -31.98 42.47
CA HIS A 566 12.80 -32.57 41.48
C HIS A 566 13.31 -32.28 40.05
N TYR A 567 14.52 -32.76 39.74
CA TYR A 567 15.29 -32.38 38.55
C TYR A 567 14.58 -32.62 37.22
N GLU A 568 13.85 -33.72 37.07
CA GLU A 568 13.09 -34.02 35.84
C GLU A 568 11.94 -33.03 35.62
N LYS A 569 11.21 -32.67 36.70
CA LYS A 569 10.15 -31.65 36.64
C LYS A 569 10.72 -30.25 36.35
N ALA A 570 11.88 -29.95 36.93
CA ALA A 570 12.60 -28.71 36.66
C ALA A 570 12.99 -28.60 35.18
N GLN A 571 13.51 -29.68 34.59
CA GLN A 571 13.89 -29.75 33.18
C GLN A 571 12.70 -29.45 32.27
N ILE A 572 11.53 -30.04 32.53
CA ILE A 572 10.29 -29.78 31.77
C ILE A 572 9.86 -28.31 31.88
N ALA A 573 9.92 -27.72 33.08
CA ALA A 573 9.54 -26.33 33.30
C ALA A 573 10.49 -25.35 32.58
N PHE A 574 11.80 -25.59 32.63
CA PHE A 574 12.76 -24.77 31.87
C PHE A 574 12.62 -24.98 30.35
N GLN A 575 12.33 -26.19 29.88
CA GLN A 575 12.05 -26.43 28.46
C GLN A 575 10.80 -25.67 27.99
N THR A 576 9.78 -25.59 28.85
CA THR A 576 8.60 -24.75 28.61
C THR A 576 9.00 -23.28 28.47
N ALA A 577 9.89 -22.78 29.35
CA ALA A 577 10.40 -21.41 29.24
C ALA A 577 11.16 -21.16 27.93
N VAL A 578 12.02 -22.09 27.48
CA VAL A 578 12.72 -22.03 26.18
C VAL A 578 11.71 -22.01 25.02
N ASN A 579 10.68 -22.84 25.06
CA ASN A 579 9.67 -22.88 24.00
C ASN A 579 8.88 -21.56 23.91
N ILE A 580 8.68 -20.87 25.03
CA ILE A 580 8.03 -19.54 25.07
C ILE A 580 9.00 -18.47 24.56
N LYS A 581 10.23 -18.41 25.08
CA LYS A 581 11.26 -17.44 24.66
C LYS A 581 12.58 -18.16 24.32
N PRO A 582 12.77 -18.57 23.05
CA PRO A 582 13.93 -19.36 22.63
C PRO A 582 15.26 -18.62 22.73
N ASP A 583 15.27 -17.30 22.78
CA ASP A 583 16.50 -16.50 22.79
C ASP A 583 17.11 -16.37 24.20
N GLU A 584 16.34 -16.66 25.24
CA GLU A 584 16.75 -16.52 26.64
C GLU A 584 17.80 -17.56 27.01
N GLN A 585 18.92 -17.11 27.60
CA GLN A 585 20.05 -17.97 27.95
C GLN A 585 19.84 -18.70 29.28
N TYR A 586 19.24 -18.03 30.26
CA TYR A 586 19.06 -18.57 31.61
C TYR A 586 18.43 -19.97 31.66
N PRO A 587 17.27 -20.25 31.04
CA PRO A 587 16.69 -21.58 31.07
C PRO A 587 17.54 -22.62 30.33
N LYS A 588 18.28 -22.23 29.27
CA LYS A 588 19.20 -23.13 28.55
C LYS A 588 20.36 -23.56 29.44
N GLU A 589 20.97 -22.62 30.15
CA GLU A 589 22.04 -22.90 31.11
C GLU A 589 21.58 -23.82 32.24
N LYS A 590 20.37 -23.59 32.76
CA LYS A 590 19.75 -24.46 33.79
C LYS A 590 19.52 -25.87 33.26
N ILE A 591 19.02 -26.02 32.02
CA ILE A 591 18.86 -27.34 31.38
C ILE A 591 20.20 -28.04 31.24
N LEU A 592 21.27 -27.35 30.81
CA LEU A 592 22.61 -27.95 30.70
C LEU A 592 23.12 -28.45 32.07
N LYS A 593 22.92 -27.66 33.12
CA LYS A 593 23.26 -28.05 34.49
C LYS A 593 22.44 -29.25 34.96
N LEU A 594 21.13 -29.23 34.70
CA LEU A 594 20.21 -30.33 35.02
C LEU A 594 20.59 -31.62 34.29
N ASN A 595 20.91 -31.55 33.00
CA ASN A 595 21.36 -32.70 32.23
C ASN A 595 22.61 -33.34 32.85
N SER A 596 23.53 -32.52 33.35
CA SER A 596 24.73 -33.00 34.05
C SER A 596 24.39 -33.69 35.38
N ILE A 597 23.48 -33.11 36.17
CA ILE A 597 23.04 -33.69 37.46
C ILE A 597 22.29 -35.00 37.24
N ILE A 598 21.33 -35.02 36.31
CA ILE A 598 20.54 -36.20 35.98
C ILE A 598 21.45 -37.32 35.47
N ALA A 599 22.42 -37.01 34.60
CA ALA A 599 23.39 -38.00 34.14
C ALA A 599 24.25 -38.55 35.29
N GLN A 600 24.66 -37.73 36.26
CA GLN A 600 25.38 -38.19 37.45
C GLN A 600 24.52 -39.09 38.34
N ILE A 601 23.25 -38.75 38.56
CA ILE A 601 22.30 -39.57 39.32
C ILE A 601 22.08 -40.92 38.63
N GLN A 602 21.85 -40.91 37.31
CA GLN A 602 21.68 -42.14 36.52
C GLN A 602 22.94 -43.01 36.58
N LYS A 603 24.12 -42.41 36.47
CA LYS A 603 25.40 -43.14 36.60
C LYS A 603 25.56 -43.74 38.00
N ALA A 604 25.26 -42.99 39.06
CA ALA A 604 25.33 -43.49 40.43
C ALA A 604 24.34 -44.64 40.68
N ARG A 605 23.11 -44.52 40.17
CA ARG A 605 22.11 -45.60 40.21
C ARG A 605 22.55 -46.83 39.44
N GLN A 606 23.13 -46.65 38.24
CA GLN A 606 23.69 -47.76 37.47
C GLN A 606 24.82 -48.47 38.24
N GLN A 607 25.75 -47.72 38.83
CA GLN A 607 26.82 -48.30 39.64
C GLN A 607 26.29 -49.06 40.87
N ALA A 608 25.31 -48.49 41.58
CA ALA A 608 24.66 -49.14 42.71
C ALA A 608 23.93 -50.42 42.28
N TYR A 609 23.25 -50.40 41.11
CA TYR A 609 22.64 -51.56 40.49
C TYR A 609 23.68 -52.65 40.18
N ASP A 610 24.77 -52.31 39.50
CA ASP A 610 25.81 -53.26 39.09
C ASP A 610 26.46 -53.96 40.30
N ILE A 611 26.75 -53.19 41.36
CA ILE A 611 27.29 -53.72 42.62
C ILE A 611 26.27 -54.65 43.28
N ALA A 612 25.00 -54.23 43.36
CA ALA A 612 23.94 -55.01 43.98
C ALA A 612 23.69 -56.32 43.22
N ILE A 613 23.72 -56.31 41.88
CA ILE A 613 23.64 -57.51 41.06
C ILE A 613 24.83 -58.44 41.30
N ALA A 614 26.07 -57.91 41.27
CA ALA A 614 27.26 -58.73 41.49
C ALA A 614 27.25 -59.43 42.87
N ASP A 615 26.85 -58.71 43.92
CA ASP A 615 26.67 -59.28 45.26
C ASP A 615 25.51 -60.30 45.29
N ALA A 616 24.39 -60.00 44.64
CA ALA A 616 23.24 -60.89 44.59
C ALA A 616 23.56 -62.22 43.90
N ASP A 617 24.21 -62.17 42.73
CA ASP A 617 24.65 -63.34 41.96
C ASP A 617 25.67 -64.18 42.76
N LYS A 618 26.59 -63.53 43.47
CA LYS A 618 27.56 -64.18 44.36
C LYS A 618 26.89 -64.88 45.53
N PHE A 619 25.90 -64.26 46.17
CA PHE A 619 25.14 -64.90 47.25
C PHE A 619 24.27 -66.04 46.73
N TYR A 620 23.65 -65.85 45.56
CA TYR A 620 22.83 -66.87 44.91
C TYR A 620 23.66 -68.13 44.58
N SER A 621 24.81 -67.96 43.93
CA SER A 621 25.73 -69.07 43.62
C SER A 621 26.28 -69.77 44.87
N SER A 622 26.43 -69.03 45.98
CA SER A 622 26.80 -69.58 47.30
C SER A 622 25.61 -70.21 48.06
N LYS A 623 24.41 -70.25 47.46
CA LYS A 623 23.15 -70.72 48.07
C LYS A 623 22.75 -69.97 49.36
N ILE A 624 23.16 -68.71 49.48
CA ILE A 624 22.78 -67.78 50.56
C ILE A 624 21.62 -66.92 50.05
N TYR A 625 20.45 -67.53 49.94
CA TYR A 625 19.30 -66.96 49.24
C TYR A 625 18.67 -65.73 49.90
N ASP A 626 18.71 -65.63 51.22
CA ASP A 626 18.24 -64.46 51.96
C ASP A 626 19.02 -63.20 51.58
N LYS A 627 20.36 -63.30 51.56
CA LYS A 627 21.23 -62.17 51.15
C LYS A 627 21.12 -61.89 49.66
N ALA A 628 20.98 -62.93 48.82
CA ALA A 628 20.77 -62.77 47.39
C ALA A 628 19.49 -61.97 47.10
N ILE A 629 18.36 -62.33 47.72
CA ILE A 629 17.10 -61.61 47.57
C ILE A 629 17.24 -60.15 48.02
N GLN A 630 17.88 -59.89 49.16
CA GLN A 630 18.11 -58.52 49.64
C GLN A 630 18.91 -57.68 48.62
N SER A 631 20.00 -58.23 48.09
CA SER A 631 20.81 -57.55 47.07
C SER A 631 20.05 -57.35 45.76
N TYR A 632 19.25 -58.31 45.28
CA TYR A 632 18.40 -58.12 44.10
C TYR A 632 17.31 -57.06 44.32
N LEU A 633 16.73 -56.96 45.53
CA LEU A 633 15.77 -55.90 45.85
C LEU A 633 16.42 -54.51 45.78
N ILE A 634 17.64 -54.37 46.30
CA ILE A 634 18.44 -53.13 46.18
C ILE A 634 18.72 -52.81 44.71
N ALA A 635 19.04 -53.82 43.89
CA ALA A 635 19.22 -53.61 42.45
C ALA A 635 17.94 -53.10 41.79
N ALA A 636 16.79 -53.76 42.03
CA ALA A 636 15.50 -53.36 41.48
C ALA A 636 15.07 -51.95 41.90
N GLU A 637 15.44 -51.49 43.10
CA GLU A 637 15.17 -50.12 43.57
C GLU A 637 16.01 -49.06 42.81
N ASN A 638 17.26 -49.39 42.48
CA ASN A 638 18.14 -48.48 41.75
C ASN A 638 17.80 -48.40 40.25
N LYS A 639 17.27 -49.48 39.66
CA LYS A 639 16.76 -49.52 38.28
C LYS A 639 15.44 -50.28 38.21
N THR A 640 14.35 -49.53 38.25
CA THR A 640 12.98 -50.07 38.30
C THR A 640 12.49 -50.65 36.97
N ASP A 641 13.18 -50.34 35.87
CA ASP A 641 12.91 -50.80 34.51
C ASP A 641 13.55 -52.17 34.20
N GLU A 642 14.52 -52.60 35.00
CA GLU A 642 15.24 -53.86 34.82
C GLU A 642 14.48 -55.04 35.45
N THR A 643 14.20 -56.09 34.66
CA THR A 643 13.41 -57.24 35.15
C THR A 643 14.27 -58.31 35.84
N TYR A 644 15.56 -58.40 35.50
CA TYR A 644 16.47 -59.45 35.96
C TYR A 644 16.48 -59.67 37.49
N PRO A 645 16.60 -58.62 38.35
CA PRO A 645 16.59 -58.84 39.79
C PRO A 645 15.28 -59.47 40.30
N ILE A 646 14.15 -59.03 39.76
CA ILE A 646 12.82 -59.54 40.14
C ILE A 646 12.66 -60.99 39.67
N ASP A 647 13.09 -61.31 38.45
CA ASP A 647 13.07 -62.68 37.92
C ASP A 647 13.90 -63.63 38.79
N MET A 648 15.07 -63.18 39.26
CA MET A 648 15.93 -63.97 40.15
C MET A 648 15.35 -64.15 41.55
N ILE A 649 14.70 -63.12 42.12
CA ILE A 649 13.95 -63.26 43.38
C ILE A 649 12.86 -64.32 43.23
N ASN A 650 12.06 -64.25 42.16
CA ASN A 650 11.00 -65.23 41.89
C ASN A 650 11.57 -66.64 41.75
N LYS A 651 12.72 -66.80 41.08
CA LYS A 651 13.42 -68.08 40.94
C LYS A 651 13.86 -68.64 42.29
N ILE A 652 14.46 -67.82 43.16
CA ILE A 652 14.87 -68.23 44.51
C ILE A 652 13.66 -68.64 45.34
N THR A 653 12.59 -67.83 45.31
CA THR A 653 11.34 -68.11 46.01
C THR A 653 10.74 -69.44 45.55
N LYS A 654 10.75 -69.72 44.25
CA LYS A 654 10.32 -71.01 43.69
C LYS A 654 11.14 -72.17 44.24
N ILE A 655 12.47 -72.08 44.22
CA ILE A 655 13.37 -73.11 44.79
C ILE A 655 13.02 -73.40 46.25
N ILE A 656 12.82 -72.37 47.06
CA ILE A 656 12.48 -72.51 48.48
C ILE A 656 11.08 -73.12 48.65
N SER A 657 10.11 -72.73 47.83
CA SER A 657 8.76 -73.29 47.89
C SER A 657 8.67 -74.75 47.46
N GLU A 658 9.57 -75.22 46.59
CA GLU A 658 9.58 -76.61 46.09
C GLU A 658 10.34 -77.55 47.05
N ASN A 659 11.35 -77.04 47.77
CA ASN A 659 12.18 -77.82 48.68
C ASN A 659 11.61 -77.94 50.11
N VAL A 660 10.30 -78.21 50.24
CA VAL A 660 9.62 -78.28 51.54
C VAL A 660 10.13 -79.45 52.37
N ILE A 661 10.43 -79.19 53.65
CA ILE A 661 10.72 -80.21 54.66
C ILE A 661 9.49 -80.43 55.54
N VAL A 662 8.86 -79.33 55.98
CA VAL A 662 7.70 -79.33 56.86
C VAL A 662 6.74 -78.24 56.43
N ASP A 663 5.47 -78.62 56.24
CA ASP A 663 4.36 -77.69 56.14
C ASP A 663 3.83 -77.39 57.55
N ILE A 664 3.93 -76.15 58.00
CA ILE A 664 3.51 -75.73 59.34
C ILE A 664 2.10 -75.17 59.33
N ASN A 665 1.80 -74.34 58.34
CA ASN A 665 0.47 -73.78 58.13
C ASN A 665 0.19 -73.63 56.64
N LYS A 666 -0.98 -74.07 56.19
CA LYS A 666 -1.51 -73.87 54.82
C LYS A 666 -2.88 -73.18 54.82
N GLU A 667 -3.40 -72.84 55.99
CA GLU A 667 -4.69 -72.19 56.14
C GLU A 667 -4.49 -70.69 56.28
N GLN A 668 -5.44 -69.93 55.76
CA GLN A 668 -5.47 -68.49 55.94
C GLN A 668 -5.92 -68.18 57.38
N ILE A 669 -5.05 -67.52 58.12
CA ILE A 669 -5.29 -67.13 59.51
C ILE A 669 -4.95 -65.66 59.70
N ILE A 670 -5.69 -65.03 60.60
CA ILE A 670 -5.43 -63.66 61.02
C ILE A 670 -4.81 -63.74 62.41
N ILE A 671 -3.65 -63.10 62.59
CA ILE A 671 -2.98 -62.99 63.87
C ILE A 671 -3.15 -61.53 64.33
N PRO A 672 -4.01 -61.26 65.33
CA PRO A 672 -4.23 -59.92 65.84
C PRO A 672 -2.95 -59.30 66.41
N GLU A 673 -2.90 -57.97 66.40
CA GLU A 673 -1.81 -57.22 67.01
C GLU A 673 -1.57 -57.64 68.47
N ASN A 674 -0.30 -57.77 68.88
CA ASN A 674 0.14 -58.12 70.22
C ASN A 674 -0.37 -59.48 70.74
N THR A 675 -0.71 -60.40 69.83
CA THR A 675 -1.07 -61.80 70.16
C THR A 675 -0.03 -62.77 69.62
N GLU A 676 0.30 -63.82 70.39
CA GLU A 676 1.25 -64.84 69.94
C GLU A 676 0.48 -66.05 69.39
N GLN A 677 0.62 -66.31 68.10
CA GLN A 677 0.12 -67.54 67.49
C GLN A 677 1.25 -68.55 67.40
N LYS A 678 1.12 -69.68 68.11
CA LYS A 678 2.08 -70.78 68.12
C LYS A 678 1.63 -71.90 67.19
N PHE A 679 2.61 -72.49 66.49
CA PHE A 679 2.45 -73.59 65.55
C PHE A 679 3.42 -74.70 65.93
N SER A 680 2.89 -75.89 66.18
CA SER A 680 3.69 -77.07 66.51
C SER A 680 4.05 -77.85 65.26
N PHE A 681 5.21 -78.50 65.26
CA PHE A 681 5.66 -79.37 64.18
C PHE A 681 6.63 -80.45 64.68
N GLU A 682 6.79 -81.52 63.91
CA GLU A 682 7.75 -82.58 64.22
C GLU A 682 9.20 -82.11 64.07
N PRO A 683 10.08 -82.31 65.07
CA PRO A 683 11.48 -81.90 64.98
C PRO A 683 12.17 -82.38 63.71
N ILE A 684 12.71 -81.43 62.93
CA ILE A 684 13.46 -81.73 61.70
C ILE A 684 14.70 -82.56 62.05
N PRO A 685 15.09 -83.62 61.32
CA PRO A 685 16.31 -84.37 61.63
C PRO A 685 17.58 -83.50 61.63
N VAL A 686 18.48 -83.69 62.60
CA VAL A 686 19.71 -82.88 62.80
C VAL A 686 20.48 -82.63 61.50
N LYS A 687 20.65 -83.65 60.66
CA LYS A 687 21.38 -83.57 59.37
C LYS A 687 20.74 -82.62 58.35
N LYS A 688 19.48 -82.20 58.54
CA LYS A 688 18.72 -81.33 57.63
C LYS A 688 18.53 -79.90 58.16
N ARG A 689 18.98 -79.56 59.38
CA ARG A 689 18.62 -78.28 60.04
C ARG A 689 19.39 -77.03 59.56
N LYS A 690 20.67 -77.20 59.17
CA LYS A 690 21.61 -76.08 58.94
C LYS A 690 21.27 -75.19 57.73
N SER A 691 20.51 -75.71 56.78
CA SER A 691 20.13 -74.97 55.55
C SER A 691 18.64 -74.63 55.54
N ASN A 692 17.98 -74.55 56.69
CA ASN A 692 16.55 -74.27 56.71
C ASN A 692 16.22 -72.81 56.45
N TYR A 693 15.16 -72.63 55.66
CA TYR A 693 14.47 -71.36 55.46
C TYR A 693 13.04 -71.52 55.91
N ILE A 694 12.47 -70.46 56.45
CA ILE A 694 11.04 -70.33 56.64
C ILE A 694 10.51 -69.50 55.48
N LEU A 695 9.58 -70.06 54.71
CA LEU A 695 8.78 -69.32 53.75
C LEU A 695 7.46 -68.95 54.44
N LEU A 696 7.24 -67.65 54.62
CA LEU A 696 6.04 -67.07 55.18
C LEU A 696 5.33 -66.28 54.07
N LYS A 697 4.12 -66.66 53.69
CA LYS A 697 3.26 -65.82 52.83
C LYS A 697 2.30 -65.06 53.72
N ALA A 698 2.39 -63.74 53.69
CA ALA A 698 1.60 -62.90 54.57
C ALA A 698 1.24 -61.56 53.93
N LYS A 699 0.10 -61.01 54.35
CA LYS A 699 -0.41 -59.70 53.94
C LYS A 699 -0.49 -58.78 55.15
N ASN A 700 -0.04 -57.54 54.96
CA ASN A 700 -0.25 -56.47 55.91
C ASN A 700 -1.70 -55.97 55.76
N THR A 701 -2.52 -56.02 56.82
CA THR A 701 -3.92 -55.58 56.77
C THR A 701 -4.12 -54.12 57.23
N VAL A 702 -3.03 -53.41 57.55
CA VAL A 702 -3.06 -52.03 58.08
C VAL A 702 -2.17 -51.05 57.28
N ASP A 703 -2.53 -49.77 57.28
CA ASP A 703 -1.84 -48.71 56.54
C ASP A 703 -0.58 -48.18 57.27
N ARG A 704 0.19 -49.07 57.89
CA ARG A 704 1.51 -48.76 58.47
C ARG A 704 2.46 -49.94 58.46
N ASN A 705 3.75 -49.63 58.47
CA ASN A 705 4.80 -50.63 58.64
C ASN A 705 4.81 -51.11 60.09
N PHE A 706 4.94 -52.42 60.30
CA PHE A 706 5.12 -53.01 61.63
C PHE A 706 6.09 -54.19 61.57
N LYS A 707 6.33 -54.84 62.70
CA LYS A 707 7.27 -55.97 62.77
C LYS A 707 6.57 -57.21 63.35
N VAL A 708 6.96 -58.38 62.88
CA VAL A 708 6.54 -59.67 63.42
C VAL A 708 7.74 -60.35 64.05
N ILE A 709 7.64 -60.68 65.33
CA ILE A 709 8.63 -61.50 66.01
C ILE A 709 8.29 -62.96 65.73
N LEU A 710 9.18 -63.63 64.99
CA LEU A 710 9.14 -65.07 64.81
C LEU A 710 9.97 -65.71 65.91
N ASN A 711 9.33 -66.47 66.82
CA ASN A 711 10.04 -67.26 67.82
C ASN A 711 10.03 -68.74 67.45
N TYR A 712 10.95 -69.51 68.03
CA TYR A 712 10.90 -70.97 67.97
C TYR A 712 11.48 -71.58 69.24
N GLY A 713 11.12 -72.83 69.50
CA GLY A 713 11.55 -73.49 70.72
C GLY A 713 11.25 -74.97 70.78
N LYS A 714 11.60 -75.53 71.93
CA LYS A 714 11.39 -76.94 72.30
C LYS A 714 10.49 -76.99 73.53
N ASP A 715 9.38 -77.71 73.42
CA ASP A 715 8.39 -77.89 74.48
C ASP A 715 7.96 -76.54 75.05
N ASN A 716 8.17 -76.29 76.35
CA ASN A 716 7.83 -75.02 77.00
C ASN A 716 8.96 -73.98 76.97
N SER A 717 10.10 -74.26 76.32
CA SER A 717 11.27 -73.37 76.29
C SER A 717 11.45 -72.70 74.94
N LYS A 718 11.73 -71.39 74.95
CA LYS A 718 12.13 -70.63 73.74
C LYS A 718 13.61 -70.86 73.45
N SER A 719 13.89 -71.35 72.25
CA SER A 719 15.25 -71.57 71.75
C SER A 719 15.80 -70.32 71.09
N GLY A 720 15.01 -69.61 70.29
CA GLY A 720 15.46 -68.41 69.60
C GLY A 720 14.33 -67.68 68.88
N GLY A 721 14.73 -66.78 67.98
CA GLY A 721 13.78 -66.03 67.16
C GLY A 721 14.46 -65.02 66.27
N THR A 722 13.67 -64.36 65.43
CA THR A 722 14.09 -63.28 64.54
C THR A 722 12.94 -62.32 64.30
N ILE A 723 13.26 -61.12 63.83
CA ILE A 723 12.27 -60.09 63.51
C ILE A 723 12.08 -60.04 62.00
N ILE A 724 10.82 -60.06 61.57
CA ILE A 724 10.39 -59.87 60.19
C ILE A 724 9.77 -58.48 60.10
N LYS A 725 10.25 -57.64 59.19
CA LYS A 725 9.65 -56.33 58.93
C LYS A 725 8.52 -56.50 57.92
N ILE A 726 7.33 -55.99 58.24
CA ILE A 726 6.13 -56.08 57.43
C ILE A 726 5.80 -54.67 56.90
N PRO A 727 6.17 -54.36 55.65
CA PRO A 727 5.84 -53.07 55.05
C PRO A 727 4.35 -52.99 54.70
N VAL A 728 3.82 -51.77 54.53
CA VAL A 728 2.48 -51.56 53.96
C VAL A 728 2.40 -52.24 52.59
N SER A 729 1.36 -53.04 52.38
CA SER A 729 1.10 -53.69 51.10
C SER A 729 -0.33 -54.18 51.00
N ASN A 730 -0.96 -53.92 49.86
CA ASN A 730 -2.32 -54.41 49.57
C ASN A 730 -2.34 -55.86 49.04
N GLU A 731 -1.17 -56.48 48.89
CA GLU A 731 -0.96 -57.80 48.30
C GLU A 731 -0.29 -58.75 49.30
N VAL A 732 -0.48 -60.06 49.08
CA VAL A 732 0.25 -61.09 49.83
C VAL A 732 1.70 -61.06 49.37
N LYS A 733 2.63 -60.94 50.32
CA LYS A 733 4.07 -60.95 50.07
C LYS A 733 4.72 -62.23 50.59
N ASP A 734 5.77 -62.64 49.90
CA ASP A 734 6.61 -63.77 50.27
C ASP A 734 7.78 -63.26 51.14
N TYR A 735 7.86 -63.78 52.37
CA TYR A 735 8.94 -63.51 53.31
C TYR A 735 9.78 -64.76 53.47
N ILE A 736 11.07 -64.65 53.14
CA ILE A 736 12.03 -65.76 53.19
C ILE A 736 13.02 -65.50 54.32
N ILE A 737 13.01 -66.37 55.33
CA ILE A 737 13.76 -66.18 56.57
C ILE A 737 14.76 -67.33 56.72
N ARG A 738 16.06 -67.03 56.71
CA ARG A 738 17.11 -68.02 56.93
C ARG A 738 17.22 -68.39 58.41
N ILE A 739 16.44 -69.38 58.83
CA ILE A 739 16.42 -69.82 60.23
C ILE A 739 17.55 -70.81 60.56
N GLY A 740 18.01 -71.58 59.56
CA GLY A 740 19.07 -72.60 59.70
C GLY A 740 20.44 -72.06 60.07
N ALA A 741 20.66 -70.74 59.98
CA ALA A 741 21.88 -70.08 60.44
C ALA A 741 21.92 -69.88 61.96
N GLN A 742 20.79 -70.00 62.67
CA GLN A 742 20.75 -69.78 64.11
C GLN A 742 21.24 -71.01 64.87
N TYR A 743 22.23 -70.83 65.75
CA TYR A 743 22.87 -71.92 66.50
C TYR A 743 21.85 -72.86 67.14
N LYS A 744 20.91 -72.30 67.90
CA LYS A 744 19.88 -73.06 68.63
C LYS A 744 18.81 -73.66 67.71
N TRP A 745 18.64 -73.18 66.48
CA TRP A 745 17.76 -73.81 65.51
C TRP A 745 18.30 -75.19 65.12
N PHE A 746 19.60 -75.26 64.79
CA PHE A 746 20.21 -76.50 64.32
C PHE A 746 20.78 -77.39 65.43
N SER A 747 21.00 -76.88 66.64
CA SER A 747 21.46 -77.69 67.80
C SER A 747 20.32 -78.38 68.56
N GLU A 748 19.13 -77.78 68.61
CA GLU A 748 18.01 -78.25 69.44
C GLU A 748 16.91 -78.94 68.62
N ASP A 749 16.15 -79.83 69.27
CA ASP A 749 14.94 -80.47 68.72
C ASP A 749 13.73 -79.52 68.82
N ASN A 750 13.80 -78.41 68.09
CA ASN A 750 12.71 -77.44 68.05
C ASN A 750 11.46 -78.09 67.46
N ASN A 751 10.33 -77.99 68.18
CA ASN A 751 9.04 -78.59 67.84
C ASN A 751 7.91 -77.55 67.74
N TRP A 752 8.21 -76.27 67.85
CA TRP A 752 7.26 -75.20 67.56
C TRP A 752 7.94 -73.93 67.06
N LEU A 753 7.19 -73.14 66.32
CA LEU A 753 7.47 -71.73 66.05
C LEU A 753 6.25 -70.89 66.38
N SER A 754 6.42 -69.59 66.60
CA SER A 754 5.31 -68.66 66.77
C SER A 754 5.55 -67.36 66.02
N LEU A 755 4.46 -66.69 65.69
CA LEU A 755 4.46 -65.34 65.14
C LEU A 755 3.78 -64.41 66.13
N TYR A 756 4.43 -63.29 66.42
CA TYR A 756 3.95 -62.24 67.32
C TYR A 756 4.06 -60.88 66.61
N PRO A 757 2.99 -60.40 65.97
CA PRO A 757 2.98 -59.08 65.35
C PRO A 757 2.93 -57.96 66.40
N GLU A 758 3.89 -57.03 66.33
CA GLU A 758 3.95 -55.81 67.14
C GLU A 758 3.69 -54.59 66.22
N GLY A 759 2.52 -53.96 66.35
CA GLY A 759 2.16 -52.72 65.66
C GLY A 759 1.11 -52.82 64.53
N GLY A 760 0.61 -54.02 64.23
CA GLY A 760 -0.46 -54.24 63.25
C GLY A 760 -0.95 -55.68 63.22
N GLU A 761 -2.14 -55.91 62.69
CA GLU A 761 -2.66 -57.25 62.41
C GLU A 761 -1.96 -57.82 61.16
N ILE A 762 -1.68 -59.13 61.16
CA ILE A 762 -1.12 -59.83 60.00
C ILE A 762 -2.00 -60.99 59.56
N GLU A 763 -2.28 -61.04 58.26
CA GLU A 763 -2.91 -62.19 57.63
C GLU A 763 -1.82 -63.12 57.10
N VAL A 764 -1.80 -64.37 57.55
CA VAL A 764 -0.83 -65.40 57.17
C VAL A 764 -1.54 -66.51 56.41
N SER A 765 -1.06 -66.83 55.22
CA SER A 765 -1.64 -67.88 54.37
C SER A 765 -0.75 -69.12 54.20
N LEU A 766 0.55 -68.99 54.49
CA LEU A 766 1.49 -70.10 54.39
C LEU A 766 2.64 -69.94 55.39
N ILE A 767 2.99 -71.01 56.08
CA ILE A 767 4.25 -71.15 56.82
C ILE A 767 4.85 -72.51 56.46
N GLN A 768 6.04 -72.51 55.87
CA GLN A 768 6.78 -73.72 55.52
C GLN A 768 8.21 -73.63 56.02
N ILE A 769 8.75 -74.76 56.47
CA ILE A 769 10.19 -74.93 56.60
C ILE A 769 10.70 -75.68 55.38
N SER A 770 11.62 -75.05 54.66
CA SER A 770 12.21 -75.59 53.44
C SER A 770 13.71 -75.72 53.55
N LYS A 771 14.30 -76.58 52.72
CA LYS A 771 15.74 -76.70 52.56
C LYS A 771 16.22 -75.71 51.50
N GLY A 772 17.29 -74.97 51.81
CA GLY A 772 17.93 -74.06 50.87
C GLY A 772 18.84 -74.74 49.84
N ASP A 773 19.16 -76.03 49.99
CA ASP A 773 20.09 -76.75 49.12
C ASP A 773 19.74 -78.21 48.88
#